data_AF-A0A2E5XG28-F1
#
_entry.id   AF-A0A2E5XG28-F1
#
_cell.length_a   1.000
_cell.length_b   1.000
_cell.length_c   1.000
_cell.angle_alpha   90.00
_cell.angle_beta   90.00
_cell.angle_gamma   90.00
#
_symmetry.space_group_name_H-M   'P 1'
#
loop_
_entity.id
_entity.type
_entity.pdbx_description
1 polymer ?
#
loop_
_entity_poly.entity_id
_entity_poly.type
_entity_poly.pdbx_seq_one_letter_code
_entity_poly.pdbx_strand_id
1 'polypeptide(L)'
;MPPPCFSNILRLFLSLILITLPVAAEPRISEFMASNDGVLADEDGDFSDWVEIHNPGSLPLQLAGYSLTDNPDQLRKWIIPASITLASDGYLVIFASGKDRGAAQGELHTNFQLNASGDYLALVSPDGRTILTEFGSPDRDFPRQRADVSYGLGERALETVLLPADAQLRYLVPDGAADLPPDWMSPDFNDGSWTGGRFGLGFDLDGGQTVNLPLDHWPFDDGFGTIARDTMGSYPGSLVGAGDGSTHWDADSPPVAGGPESSLRFNGVSNYVQTTFPGVGGSGSRTVVFWVKTTDTSNHGIVSWGDSSRNSRKYHVRINNSAANGTLGAIRCEVQGGNAIGSTNLADGQWHHVAIVYREDDTPTTSDILFYVDGELDPKSGNADLAIDTDISGPNAADVVIGRRVQGAPAYFAGKLADVALYDVALAATEIVQLANGRARPANPIGFGPFLGTDLGNEMAGARSSVFVRSTFDLPADHGIDQLRLFLRFDDGASAFLNGAEIMRENLPPGDSWNASALDERPDREAVQASEFSAFRAGGQLRAGQNVLALHGANVDSGNRSFLLQAELTGRDPGRSSAGYFLDPTPGKPNFGEPEAGAFVADTKFNPNRGFYSRPFPLEITSATPGAVIYYTLDGSKPSPTNGTPYAGPLTIRKTETVRAIACRDGLEPTNIDTHTYLFPGDILSQGPRPPGFPATWGSRVPDYEMDPDLVGPVYSTEQVVDSLRSLPTVSVVMNVDDLFDGSTGFYANSNQRGDEWEKPCSYEFFDFPSGAQVQLNGGIRAVGRASRSADRGKHNLRAVFRSEYGPTKLRFPLFPGTGVTEFNSLILRGGNGDSWLNPGVVERAQYIRDQWHRDAQRKTGQPFQHQIYAHLYLNGLYWGMYHIFERFEDDMLAAHFGGREEDWDAIKDGGSASVLEVVNGDLSAWNRTLAITRRDMSDPRSYATALTFIDPDTWIDYFLMNFYSGNADWDQSNWRAGRRRDIRDAKWMLFAWDSERTDLNAGQINNSANKNVTGKNITNFPSSIHHRLAANEEYRLRFADRVRLHCFNGGTFTPEGAERLWTARAEEIYEPLIAEAARWGDRHRNPAARRETHWADMLNRMRTDFFPERTATLLTQLRSRGLYPTVDAPDLSPHGGLIETSSPITLDASSTGEIYFTTDGSDPRRPSTAGATSVLLAEGSPARAFLPQDDSLGLEWTGVGYDADNWLGGASGIGFELDSGFERLFGIDLQDMHKTAGTAYARWEFEIA
;
A
#
# COMPACT_ATOMS: atom_id res chain seq x y z
N MET A 1 95.08 -30.53 12.79
CA MET A 1 94.33 -31.69 13.34
C MET A 1 94.08 -31.43 14.83
N PRO A 2 92.89 -31.69 15.41
CA PRO A 2 91.58 -31.98 14.80
C PRO A 2 90.43 -31.19 15.54
N PRO A 3 89.13 -31.60 15.58
CA PRO A 3 87.89 -30.84 15.28
C PRO A 3 86.84 -30.93 16.46
N PRO A 4 85.50 -31.15 16.33
CA PRO A 4 84.34 -30.35 15.83
C PRO A 4 83.11 -30.23 16.80
N CYS A 5 81.99 -29.64 16.32
CA CYS A 5 80.56 -30.02 16.48
C CYS A 5 79.52 -29.13 17.28
N PHE A 6 78.57 -28.60 16.48
CA PHE A 6 77.10 -28.45 16.61
C PHE A 6 76.37 -27.46 17.55
N SER A 7 75.49 -26.69 16.87
CA SER A 7 74.18 -26.14 17.26
C SER A 7 74.11 -24.77 17.94
N ASN A 8 74.03 -23.72 17.09
CA ASN A 8 73.48 -22.40 17.42
C ASN A 8 72.05 -22.32 16.88
N ILE A 9 71.04 -22.43 17.75
CA ILE A 9 69.71 -21.85 17.56
C ILE A 9 69.36 -21.16 18.89
N LEU A 10 68.67 -20.02 18.79
CA LEU A 10 68.12 -19.21 19.89
C LEU A 10 68.93 -17.99 20.37
N ARG A 11 69.34 -17.12 19.43
CA ARG A 11 69.44 -15.65 19.66
C ARG A 11 69.20 -14.91 18.34
N LEU A 12 67.97 -14.50 18.07
CA LEU A 12 67.65 -13.59 16.96
C LEU A 12 66.60 -12.55 17.40
N PHE A 13 66.98 -11.28 17.24
CA PHE A 13 66.18 -10.06 17.14
C PHE A 13 65.09 -9.75 18.18
N LEU A 14 65.51 -8.99 19.19
CA LEU A 14 64.67 -7.99 19.86
C LEU A 14 64.74 -6.70 19.00
N SER A 15 63.88 -6.58 18.00
CA SER A 15 63.64 -5.33 17.27
C SER A 15 62.15 -5.01 17.33
N LEU A 16 61.86 -3.84 17.89
CA LEU A 16 60.55 -3.22 18.10
C LEU A 16 59.63 -3.39 16.87
N ILE A 17 58.64 -4.28 16.94
CA ILE A 17 57.46 -4.25 16.06
C ILE A 17 56.42 -3.43 16.82
N LEU A 18 56.28 -2.14 16.49
CA LEU A 18 55.01 -1.45 16.72
C LEU A 18 54.01 -2.05 15.73
N ILE A 19 53.22 -3.01 16.18
CA ILE A 19 52.01 -3.41 15.49
C ILE A 19 51.01 -2.27 15.73
N THR A 20 50.89 -1.35 14.78
CA THR A 20 49.70 -0.50 14.70
C THR A 20 48.54 -1.42 14.33
N LEU A 21 47.78 -1.84 15.33
CA LEU A 21 46.47 -2.45 15.10
C LEU A 21 45.62 -1.42 14.32
N PRO A 22 44.84 -1.83 13.31
CA PRO A 22 43.89 -0.93 12.67
C PRO A 22 42.94 -0.42 13.76
N VAL A 23 42.81 0.90 13.90
CA VAL A 23 41.72 1.49 14.67
C VAL A 23 40.46 1.19 13.86
N ALA A 24 39.64 0.24 14.33
CA ALA A 24 38.33 0.02 13.77
C ALA A 24 37.50 1.28 14.03
N ALA A 25 36.80 1.79 13.01
CA ALA A 25 35.88 2.89 13.20
C ALA A 25 34.75 2.44 14.15
N GLU A 26 34.36 3.30 15.08
CA GLU A 26 33.36 2.98 16.11
C GLU A 26 31.94 3.17 15.54
N PRO A 27 30.97 2.28 15.87
CA PRO A 27 29.59 2.46 15.46
C PRO A 27 28.99 3.67 16.19
N ARG A 28 28.04 4.33 15.53
CA ARG A 28 27.40 5.54 16.05
C ARG A 28 25.89 5.51 15.83
N ILE A 29 25.16 6.28 16.64
CA ILE A 29 23.77 6.58 16.34
C ILE A 29 23.76 7.67 15.25
N SER A 30 23.23 7.34 14.08
CA SER A 30 23.12 8.26 12.93
C SER A 30 21.86 9.11 13.01
N GLU A 31 20.72 8.48 13.34
CA GLU A 31 19.39 9.07 13.31
C GLU A 31 18.47 8.39 14.32
N PHE A 32 17.48 9.09 14.86
CA PHE A 32 16.41 8.49 15.65
C PHE A 32 15.13 9.31 15.61
N MET A 33 14.00 8.64 15.79
CA MET A 33 12.67 9.26 15.82
C MET A 33 11.91 8.83 17.06
N ALA A 34 11.51 9.79 17.88
CA ALA A 34 10.76 9.60 19.13
C ALA A 34 9.26 9.91 19.00
N SER A 35 8.79 10.15 17.77
CA SER A 35 7.37 10.36 17.44
C SER A 35 7.16 9.96 15.99
N ASN A 36 6.76 8.71 15.75
CA ASN A 36 6.54 8.16 14.42
C ASN A 36 5.03 7.93 14.23
N ASP A 37 4.40 8.66 13.30
CA ASP A 37 2.97 8.55 12.99
C ASP A 37 2.73 8.00 11.56
N GLY A 38 3.79 7.89 10.73
CA GLY A 38 3.67 7.45 9.34
C GLY A 38 4.96 7.13 8.57
N VAL A 39 6.16 7.30 9.15
CA VAL A 39 7.43 7.16 8.38
C VAL A 39 7.85 5.70 8.24
N LEU A 40 7.90 4.96 9.34
CA LEU A 40 8.37 3.57 9.34
C LEU A 40 7.52 2.71 10.26
N ALA A 41 6.68 1.83 9.70
CA ALA A 41 5.97 0.83 10.49
C ALA A 41 6.92 -0.32 10.85
N ASP A 42 6.74 -0.88 12.04
CA ASP A 42 7.37 -2.14 12.43
C ASP A 42 6.62 -3.36 11.86
N GLU A 43 7.12 -4.56 12.15
CA GLU A 43 6.57 -5.82 11.64
C GLU A 43 5.14 -6.12 12.11
N ASP A 44 4.66 -5.42 13.14
CA ASP A 44 3.28 -5.51 13.63
C ASP A 44 2.36 -4.45 12.99
N GLY A 45 2.88 -3.59 12.12
CA GLY A 45 2.17 -2.45 11.53
C GLY A 45 2.13 -1.21 12.45
N ASP A 46 2.83 -1.23 13.58
CA ASP A 46 2.87 -0.11 14.52
C ASP A 46 3.94 0.89 14.09
N PHE A 47 3.62 2.18 14.08
CA PHE A 47 4.61 3.24 13.89
C PHE A 47 5.33 3.52 15.22
N SER A 48 6.20 2.59 15.62
CA SER A 48 7.01 2.69 16.84
C SER A 48 8.14 3.72 16.69
N ASP A 49 8.60 4.29 17.80
CA ASP A 49 9.87 5.05 17.83
C ASP A 49 11.02 4.16 17.34
N TRP A 50 12.06 4.75 16.77
CA TRP A 50 13.20 3.99 16.25
C TRP A 50 14.53 4.72 16.42
N VAL A 51 15.61 3.94 16.49
CA VAL A 51 17.00 4.37 16.61
C VAL A 51 17.80 3.67 15.53
N GLU A 52 18.59 4.45 14.78
CA GLU A 52 19.47 3.93 13.74
C GLU A 52 20.93 3.94 14.18
N ILE A 53 21.60 2.81 13.97
CA ILE A 53 23.04 2.65 14.20
C ILE A 53 23.75 2.50 12.84
N HIS A 54 24.78 3.31 12.62
CA HIS A 54 25.65 3.25 11.45
C HIS A 54 27.02 2.67 11.81
N ASN A 55 27.54 1.79 10.96
CA ASN A 55 28.92 1.31 11.00
C ASN A 55 29.75 2.05 9.94
N PRO A 56 30.52 3.10 10.30
CA PRO A 56 31.36 3.81 9.34
C PRO A 56 32.62 3.04 8.93
N GLY A 57 32.87 1.86 9.51
CA GLY A 57 34.05 1.05 9.24
C GLY A 57 33.99 0.34 7.88
N SER A 58 35.17 0.12 7.29
CA SER A 58 35.36 -0.61 6.04
C SER A 58 35.26 -2.15 6.16
N LEU A 59 34.86 -2.65 7.33
CA LEU A 59 34.69 -4.06 7.63
C LEU A 59 33.35 -4.28 8.34
N PRO A 60 32.73 -5.48 8.18
CA PRO A 60 31.57 -5.85 8.99
C PRO A 60 31.88 -5.80 10.49
N LEU A 61 30.97 -5.23 11.28
CA LEU A 61 31.11 -5.05 12.71
C LEU A 61 30.09 -5.93 13.46
N GLN A 62 30.57 -6.75 14.38
CA GLN A 62 29.69 -7.53 15.26
C GLN A 62 29.30 -6.71 16.48
N LEU A 63 28.01 -6.45 16.65
CA LEU A 63 27.48 -5.58 17.71
C LEU A 63 27.28 -6.30 19.06
N ALA A 64 27.92 -7.45 19.24
CA ALA A 64 27.82 -8.23 20.47
C ALA A 64 28.33 -7.43 21.68
N GLY A 65 27.45 -7.22 22.66
CA GLY A 65 27.77 -6.58 23.93
C GLY A 65 27.61 -5.05 23.97
N TYR A 66 27.40 -4.41 22.80
CA TYR A 66 26.98 -3.01 22.73
C TYR A 66 25.59 -2.85 23.36
N SER A 67 25.28 -1.67 23.89
CA SER A 67 23.97 -1.41 24.50
C SER A 67 23.41 -0.04 24.17
N LEU A 68 22.08 0.04 24.08
CA LEU A 68 21.32 1.27 24.01
C LEU A 68 20.72 1.59 25.39
N THR A 69 20.63 2.88 25.70
CA THR A 69 19.96 3.37 26.92
C THR A 69 19.29 4.71 26.69
N ASP A 70 18.16 4.91 27.35
CA ASP A 70 17.48 6.19 27.55
C ASP A 70 17.73 6.78 28.96
N ASN A 71 18.58 6.13 29.76
CA ASN A 71 18.83 6.48 31.16
C ASN A 71 20.35 6.58 31.42
N PRO A 72 20.88 7.77 31.75
CA PRO A 72 22.32 7.97 31.97
C PRO A 72 22.85 7.22 33.20
N ASP A 73 21.99 6.87 34.16
CA ASP A 73 22.35 6.07 35.34
C ASP A 73 22.34 4.56 35.06
N GLN A 74 21.88 4.13 33.88
CA GLN A 74 21.76 2.72 33.48
C GLN A 74 22.32 2.47 32.07
N LEU A 75 23.62 2.67 31.87
CA LEU A 75 24.31 2.56 30.57
C LEU A 75 24.15 1.22 29.82
N ARG A 76 23.70 0.15 30.48
CA ARG A 76 23.42 -1.16 29.86
C ARG A 76 21.95 -1.58 29.93
N LYS A 77 21.03 -0.63 29.77
CA LYS A 77 19.57 -0.87 29.88
C LYS A 77 19.05 -1.90 28.87
N TRP A 78 19.49 -1.82 27.61
CA TRP A 78 19.17 -2.81 26.58
C TRP A 78 20.43 -3.23 25.82
N ILE A 79 20.79 -4.51 25.87
CA ILE A 79 22.01 -5.05 25.25
C ILE A 79 21.65 -5.62 23.89
N ILE A 80 22.37 -5.20 22.85
CA ILE A 80 22.18 -5.67 21.47
C ILE A 80 22.50 -7.17 21.39
N PRO A 81 21.63 -8.02 20.81
CA PRO A 81 21.87 -9.46 20.69
C PRO A 81 23.17 -9.80 19.96
N ALA A 82 23.88 -10.83 20.44
CA ALA A 82 25.20 -11.20 19.91
C ALA A 82 25.20 -11.72 18.45
N SER A 83 24.03 -12.05 17.91
CA SER A 83 23.84 -12.51 16.53
C SER A 83 23.86 -11.38 15.48
N ILE A 84 23.90 -10.12 15.91
CA ILE A 84 23.81 -8.98 14.99
C ILE A 84 25.20 -8.62 14.46
N THR A 85 25.34 -8.72 13.13
CA THR A 85 26.50 -8.23 12.38
C THR A 85 26.04 -7.16 11.42
N LEU A 86 26.60 -5.96 11.59
CA LEU A 86 26.34 -4.82 10.71
C LEU A 86 27.37 -4.83 9.58
N ALA A 87 26.93 -4.73 8.33
CA ALA A 87 27.83 -4.69 7.18
C ALA A 87 28.77 -3.47 7.24
N SER A 88 29.84 -3.50 6.46
CA SER A 88 30.67 -2.31 6.21
C SER A 88 29.79 -1.20 5.65
N ASP A 89 29.90 0.02 6.18
CA ASP A 89 29.04 1.18 5.83
C ASP A 89 27.53 0.90 5.98
N GLY A 90 27.15 -0.13 6.75
CA GLY A 90 25.77 -0.57 6.92
C GLY A 90 25.03 0.22 8.00
N TYR A 91 23.70 0.23 7.88
CA TYR A 91 22.75 0.86 8.79
C TYR A 91 21.84 -0.19 9.42
N LEU A 92 21.51 -0.01 10.71
CA LEU A 92 20.63 -0.88 11.47
C LEU A 92 19.59 -0.05 12.19
N VAL A 93 18.32 -0.24 11.83
CA VAL A 93 17.18 0.31 12.56
C VAL A 93 16.79 -0.61 13.70
N ILE A 94 16.55 -0.03 14.87
CA ILE A 94 16.09 -0.70 16.09
C ILE A 94 14.89 0.08 16.63
N PHE A 95 13.74 -0.56 16.76
CA PHE A 95 12.53 0.09 17.28
C PHE A 95 12.61 0.28 18.79
N ALA A 96 12.56 1.53 19.25
CA ALA A 96 12.41 1.89 20.65
C ALA A 96 10.94 1.77 21.08
N SER A 97 10.40 0.56 21.03
CA SER A 97 8.96 0.29 21.20
C SER A 97 8.56 -0.20 22.59
N GLY A 98 9.51 -0.56 23.45
CA GLY A 98 9.25 -1.23 24.72
C GLY A 98 8.86 -2.70 24.61
N LYS A 99 8.78 -3.28 23.40
CA LYS A 99 8.38 -4.68 23.17
C LYS A 99 9.44 -5.71 23.60
N ASP A 100 10.69 -5.29 23.80
CA ASP A 100 11.84 -6.10 24.25
C ASP A 100 12.06 -7.40 23.44
N ARG A 101 12.26 -7.27 22.12
CA ARG A 101 12.46 -8.41 21.19
C ARG A 101 13.87 -8.41 20.59
N GLY A 102 14.50 -9.60 20.59
CA GLY A 102 15.83 -9.84 20.01
C GLY A 102 15.82 -10.86 18.87
N ALA A 103 16.85 -10.83 18.00
CA ALA A 103 16.92 -11.45 16.67
C ALA A 103 16.89 -13.00 16.57
N ALA A 104 15.82 -13.61 17.07
CA ALA A 104 15.36 -14.94 16.65
C ALA A 104 14.01 -14.88 15.90
N GLN A 105 13.36 -13.71 15.81
CA GLN A 105 11.96 -13.59 15.35
C GLN A 105 11.63 -12.41 14.42
N GLY A 106 12.57 -11.55 14.01
CA GLY A 106 12.25 -10.40 13.16
C GLY A 106 13.05 -9.15 13.52
N GLU A 107 12.39 -8.00 13.46
CA GLU A 107 12.95 -6.68 13.77
C GLU A 107 13.35 -6.56 15.25
N LEU A 108 14.24 -5.63 15.58
CA LEU A 108 14.78 -5.47 16.93
C LEU A 108 13.98 -4.43 17.70
N HIS A 109 13.59 -4.77 18.94
CA HIS A 109 12.83 -3.89 19.80
C HIS A 109 13.50 -3.71 21.16
N THR A 110 13.74 -2.46 21.57
CA THR A 110 14.25 -2.18 22.91
C THR A 110 13.18 -2.45 23.98
N ASN A 111 13.61 -2.53 25.24
CA ASN A 111 12.73 -2.62 26.40
C ASN A 111 12.24 -1.25 26.92
N PHE A 112 12.42 -0.19 26.13
CA PHE A 112 12.00 1.17 26.45
C PHE A 112 11.42 1.88 25.23
N GLN A 113 10.77 3.02 25.46
CA GLN A 113 10.30 3.94 24.42
C GLN A 113 10.97 5.28 24.62
N LEU A 114 11.07 6.09 23.56
CA LEU A 114 11.63 7.43 23.66
C LEU A 114 10.51 8.43 23.99
N ASN A 115 10.84 9.47 24.74
CA ASN A 115 9.89 10.55 24.96
C ASN A 115 10.02 11.64 23.89
N ALA A 116 8.99 11.81 23.05
CA ALA A 116 8.91 12.88 22.07
C ALA A 116 9.14 14.30 22.65
N SER A 117 8.86 14.52 23.94
CA SER A 117 9.08 15.82 24.62
C SER A 117 10.55 16.10 24.95
N GLY A 118 11.43 15.11 24.79
CA GLY A 118 12.84 15.12 25.18
C GLY A 118 13.15 13.94 26.12
N ASP A 119 14.27 13.27 25.87
CA ASP A 119 14.80 12.17 26.69
C ASP A 119 16.35 12.16 26.66
N TYR A 120 16.99 11.16 27.26
CA TYR A 120 18.39 10.81 26.99
C TYR A 120 18.46 9.68 25.97
N LEU A 121 19.52 9.60 25.16
CA LEU A 121 19.78 8.44 24.31
C LEU A 121 21.28 8.24 24.12
N ALA A 122 21.80 7.04 24.37
CA ALA A 122 23.21 6.73 24.14
C ALA A 122 23.44 5.31 23.61
N LEU A 123 24.48 5.19 22.77
CA LEU A 123 25.10 3.94 22.37
C LEU A 123 26.38 3.73 23.18
N VAL A 124 26.46 2.59 23.86
CA VAL A 124 27.52 2.26 24.81
C VAL A 124 28.30 1.05 24.31
N SER A 125 29.63 1.13 24.43
CA SER A 125 30.54 0.08 24.00
C SER A 125 30.41 -1.22 24.82
N PRO A 126 30.96 -2.35 24.35
CA PRO A 126 30.94 -3.62 25.07
C PRO A 126 31.54 -3.62 26.49
N ASP A 127 32.40 -2.65 26.80
CA ASP A 127 32.95 -2.46 28.15
C ASP A 127 31.90 -1.99 29.19
N GLY A 128 30.72 -1.57 28.72
CA GLY A 128 29.61 -1.09 29.53
C GLY A 128 29.85 0.28 30.17
N ARG A 129 30.84 1.05 29.71
CA ARG A 129 31.24 2.34 30.29
C ARG A 129 31.53 3.41 29.25
N THR A 130 32.09 3.04 28.12
CA THR A 130 32.47 3.98 27.06
C THR A 130 31.25 4.33 26.23
N ILE A 131 30.86 5.62 26.23
CA ILE A 131 29.79 6.17 25.40
C ILE A 131 30.38 6.49 24.02
N LEU A 132 29.80 5.91 22.97
CA LEU A 132 30.24 6.07 21.58
C LEU A 132 29.47 7.18 20.86
N THR A 133 28.18 7.30 21.17
CA THR A 133 27.32 8.40 20.73
C THR A 133 26.30 8.69 21.81
N GLU A 134 26.05 9.97 22.08
CA GLU A 134 25.02 10.42 23.00
C GLU A 134 24.24 11.60 22.43
N PHE A 135 22.94 11.59 22.69
CA PHE A 135 22.02 12.69 22.47
C PHE A 135 21.38 13.05 23.82
N GLY A 136 21.55 14.32 24.21
CA GLY A 136 21.27 14.78 25.57
C GLY A 136 22.50 14.64 26.48
N SER A 137 22.30 14.91 27.76
CA SER A 137 23.28 14.84 28.84
C SER A 137 22.54 14.61 30.16
N PRO A 138 23.23 14.22 31.26
CA PRO A 138 22.58 14.00 32.56
C PRO A 138 21.75 15.20 33.09
N ASP A 139 22.05 16.41 32.64
CA ASP A 139 21.37 17.64 33.07
C ASP A 139 20.49 18.28 31.97
N ARG A 140 20.41 17.66 30.78
CA ARG A 140 19.68 18.22 29.63
C ARG A 140 19.35 17.16 28.59
N ASP A 141 18.07 16.90 28.41
CA ASP A 141 17.54 15.98 27.40
C ASP A 141 17.83 16.42 25.96
N PHE A 142 17.76 15.48 25.02
CA PHE A 142 17.68 15.82 23.60
C PHE A 142 16.40 16.65 23.32
N PRO A 143 16.39 17.48 22.27
CA PRO A 143 15.30 18.42 22.06
C PRO A 143 13.99 17.74 21.62
N ARG A 144 12.84 18.32 21.97
CA ARG A 144 11.49 17.80 21.62
C ARG A 144 11.34 17.51 20.12
N GLN A 145 10.92 16.29 19.79
CA GLN A 145 10.59 15.89 18.41
C GLN A 145 9.11 16.11 18.06
N ARG A 146 8.85 16.25 16.77
CA ARG A 146 7.50 16.30 16.18
C ARG A 146 7.25 14.99 15.43
N ALA A 147 5.98 14.64 15.24
CA ALA A 147 5.61 13.47 14.47
C ALA A 147 6.29 13.50 13.09
N ASP A 148 6.87 12.36 12.71
CA ASP A 148 7.49 12.10 11.40
C ASP A 148 8.70 13.00 11.08
N VAL A 149 9.30 13.63 12.10
CA VAL A 149 10.58 14.34 12.01
C VAL A 149 11.59 13.66 12.92
N SER A 150 12.68 13.17 12.34
CA SER A 150 13.77 12.53 13.09
C SER A 150 14.81 13.55 13.55
N TYR A 151 15.71 13.12 14.43
CA TYR A 151 16.84 13.89 14.93
C TYR A 151 18.11 13.05 14.79
N GLY A 152 19.21 13.65 14.35
CA GLY A 152 20.41 12.88 14.06
C GLY A 152 21.61 13.72 13.66
N LEU A 153 22.65 13.06 13.19
CA LEU A 153 23.87 13.67 12.65
C LEU A 153 23.78 13.68 11.11
N GLY A 154 24.11 14.83 10.51
CA GLY A 154 24.28 14.94 9.07
C GLY A 154 25.58 14.27 8.59
N GLU A 155 25.51 13.49 7.53
CA GLU A 155 26.70 12.89 6.91
C GLU A 155 27.22 13.81 5.80
N ARG A 156 28.34 14.48 6.07
CA ARG A 156 29.07 15.26 5.06
C ARG A 156 30.21 14.42 4.50
N ALA A 157 29.89 13.34 3.79
CA ALA A 157 30.89 12.57 3.07
C ALA A 157 31.49 13.44 1.95
N LEU A 158 32.72 13.94 2.13
CA LEU A 158 33.50 14.48 1.02
C LEU A 158 34.21 13.30 0.37
N GLU A 159 33.51 12.61 -0.54
CA GLU A 159 34.19 11.75 -1.50
C GLU A 159 35.02 12.63 -2.44
N THR A 160 36.33 12.46 -2.40
CA THR A 160 37.27 13.15 -3.28
C THR A 160 37.81 12.16 -4.29
N VAL A 161 37.60 12.44 -5.58
CA VAL A 161 38.27 11.70 -6.66
C VAL A 161 39.74 12.14 -6.66
N LEU A 162 40.62 11.23 -6.23
CA LEU A 162 42.06 11.46 -6.19
C LEU A 162 42.69 11.22 -7.56
N LEU A 163 42.16 10.25 -8.31
CA LEU A 163 42.57 9.96 -9.67
C LEU A 163 41.33 9.62 -10.51
N PRO A 164 40.92 10.47 -11.48
CA PRO A 164 39.73 10.20 -12.30
C PRO A 164 39.98 9.10 -13.35
N ALA A 165 38.91 8.47 -13.81
CA ALA A 165 38.93 7.38 -14.81
C ALA A 165 39.53 7.74 -16.18
N ASP A 166 39.74 9.03 -16.47
CA ASP A 166 40.33 9.56 -17.70
C ASP A 166 41.70 10.24 -17.46
N ALA A 167 42.31 10.02 -16.29
CA ALA A 167 43.55 10.69 -15.89
C ALA A 167 44.69 10.45 -16.88
N GLN A 168 45.58 11.44 -16.98
CA GLN A 168 46.80 11.31 -17.78
C GLN A 168 47.73 10.27 -17.16
N LEU A 169 48.43 9.55 -18.03
CA LEU A 169 49.35 8.50 -17.62
C LEU A 169 50.53 8.37 -18.57
N ARG A 170 51.49 7.56 -18.13
CA ARG A 170 52.60 7.06 -18.92
C ARG A 170 52.50 5.55 -19.01
N TYR A 171 52.72 4.98 -20.20
CA TYR A 171 52.68 3.53 -20.40
C TYR A 171 53.87 3.01 -21.20
N LEU A 172 54.18 1.74 -20.97
CA LEU A 172 55.23 0.97 -21.65
C LEU A 172 54.67 -0.40 -22.08
N VAL A 173 54.78 -0.69 -23.37
CA VAL A 173 54.62 -2.04 -23.92
C VAL A 173 56.03 -2.58 -24.21
N PRO A 174 56.59 -3.45 -23.35
CA PRO A 174 58.00 -3.85 -23.43
C PRO A 174 58.27 -4.84 -24.57
N ASP A 175 59.45 -4.74 -25.20
CA ASP A 175 59.95 -5.67 -26.22
C ASP A 175 60.94 -6.70 -25.65
N GLY A 176 61.44 -6.47 -24.44
CA GLY A 176 62.28 -7.41 -23.71
C GLY A 176 62.47 -7.06 -22.24
N ALA A 177 63.08 -7.99 -21.49
CA ALA A 177 63.29 -7.87 -20.04
C ALA A 177 64.09 -6.63 -19.59
N ALA A 178 64.90 -6.05 -20.49
CA ALA A 178 65.70 -4.86 -20.18
C ALA A 178 64.86 -3.56 -20.17
N ASP A 179 63.65 -3.59 -20.72
CA ASP A 179 62.80 -2.40 -20.88
C ASP A 179 62.04 -2.03 -19.60
N LEU A 180 61.88 -2.99 -18.67
CA LEU A 180 61.17 -2.80 -17.40
C LEU A 180 62.13 -2.86 -16.19
N PRO A 181 62.55 -1.71 -15.64
CA PRO A 181 63.37 -1.66 -14.43
C PRO A 181 62.64 -2.18 -13.19
N PRO A 182 63.31 -2.81 -12.22
CA PRO A 182 62.65 -3.43 -11.05
C PRO A 182 62.00 -2.43 -10.08
N ASP A 183 62.35 -1.15 -10.14
CA ASP A 183 61.83 -0.06 -9.30
C ASP A 183 60.71 0.74 -9.98
N TRP A 184 60.19 0.29 -11.13
CA TRP A 184 59.19 0.99 -11.94
C TRP A 184 57.87 1.30 -11.22
N MET A 185 57.60 0.74 -10.04
CA MET A 185 56.40 1.02 -9.23
C MET A 185 56.66 2.10 -8.16
N SER A 186 57.92 2.46 -7.94
CA SER A 186 58.32 3.43 -6.92
C SER A 186 57.89 4.84 -7.33
N PRO A 187 57.44 5.69 -6.38
CA PRO A 187 57.14 7.08 -6.67
C PRO A 187 58.35 7.87 -7.19
N ASP A 188 59.58 7.42 -6.90
CA ASP A 188 60.81 8.12 -7.28
C ASP A 188 61.35 7.69 -8.67
N PHE A 189 60.70 6.74 -9.35
CA PHE A 189 61.07 6.29 -10.69
C PHE A 189 60.74 7.34 -11.77
N ASN A 190 61.65 7.51 -12.74
CA ASN A 190 61.47 8.43 -13.86
C ASN A 190 60.93 7.71 -15.09
N ASP A 191 59.65 7.89 -15.37
CA ASP A 191 58.93 7.35 -16.54
C ASP A 191 58.92 8.30 -17.75
N GLY A 192 59.77 9.34 -17.77
CA GLY A 192 59.79 10.32 -18.85
C GLY A 192 60.12 9.76 -20.24
N SER A 193 60.70 8.55 -20.32
CA SER A 193 60.94 7.83 -21.58
C SER A 193 59.75 6.97 -22.03
N TRP A 194 58.70 6.83 -21.22
CA TRP A 194 57.50 6.06 -21.53
C TRP A 194 56.51 6.90 -22.35
N THR A 195 55.66 6.22 -23.12
CA THR A 195 54.67 6.86 -23.99
C THR A 195 53.58 7.52 -23.16
N GLY A 196 53.16 8.73 -23.54
CA GLY A 196 52.06 9.43 -22.86
C GLY A 196 50.69 8.96 -23.36
N GLY A 197 49.73 8.85 -22.46
CA GLY A 197 48.35 8.47 -22.77
C GLY A 197 47.35 8.94 -21.72
N ARG A 198 46.15 8.36 -21.75
CA ARG A 198 45.08 8.50 -20.76
C ARG A 198 44.51 7.14 -20.41
N PHE A 199 43.92 7.04 -19.21
CA PHE A 199 43.25 5.81 -18.79
C PHE A 199 42.12 5.41 -19.73
N GLY A 200 41.82 4.11 -19.76
CA GLY A 200 41.13 3.50 -20.89
C GLY A 200 42.12 3.04 -21.96
N LEU A 201 43.23 2.41 -21.55
CA LEU A 201 44.16 1.85 -22.52
C LEU A 201 43.57 0.58 -23.09
N GLY A 202 43.60 0.44 -24.42
CA GLY A 202 43.37 -0.84 -25.05
C GLY A 202 42.84 -0.77 -26.46
N PHE A 203 42.17 -1.82 -26.89
CA PHE A 203 41.66 -1.97 -28.23
C PHE A 203 40.48 -2.94 -28.20
N ASP A 204 39.58 -2.81 -29.17
CA ASP A 204 38.46 -3.70 -29.34
C ASP A 204 38.30 -3.96 -30.84
N LEU A 205 38.74 -5.15 -31.28
CA LEU A 205 38.66 -5.53 -32.68
C LEU A 205 37.33 -6.23 -33.03
N ASP A 206 36.44 -6.39 -32.05
CA ASP A 206 35.14 -7.05 -32.18
C ASP A 206 33.96 -6.04 -32.07
N GLY A 207 34.18 -4.88 -31.44
CA GLY A 207 33.27 -3.72 -31.37
C GLY A 207 33.56 -2.64 -32.43
N GLY A 208 32.83 -2.67 -33.54
CA GLY A 208 32.93 -1.68 -34.63
C GLY A 208 32.29 -0.32 -34.34
N GLN A 209 32.93 0.74 -34.85
CA GLN A 209 32.59 2.17 -34.68
C GLN A 209 31.17 2.62 -35.09
N THR A 210 30.69 3.67 -34.38
CA THR A 210 29.60 4.61 -34.70
C THR A 210 28.29 4.00 -35.20
N VAL A 211 27.39 3.67 -34.28
CA VAL A 211 25.98 3.36 -34.59
C VAL A 211 25.10 4.30 -33.78
N ASN A 212 24.02 4.82 -34.38
CA ASN A 212 22.98 5.50 -33.61
C ASN A 212 22.48 4.57 -32.51
N LEU A 213 22.38 5.06 -31.27
CA LEU A 213 21.87 4.26 -30.15
C LEU A 213 20.34 4.20 -30.20
N PRO A 214 19.72 3.06 -29.90
CA PRO A 214 18.27 3.02 -29.71
C PRO A 214 17.88 3.83 -28.47
N LEU A 215 16.69 4.44 -28.50
CA LEU A 215 16.04 4.94 -27.28
C LEU A 215 15.77 3.80 -26.32
N ASP A 216 15.41 2.65 -26.87
CA ASP A 216 15.22 1.43 -26.10
C ASP A 216 15.36 0.16 -26.96
N HIS A 217 15.82 -0.93 -26.34
CA HIS A 217 16.08 -2.20 -27.00
C HIS A 217 15.88 -3.39 -26.08
N TRP A 218 14.98 -4.30 -26.48
CA TRP A 218 14.71 -5.58 -25.84
C TRP A 218 15.26 -6.73 -26.71
N PRO A 219 16.42 -7.31 -26.35
CA PRO A 219 17.05 -8.38 -27.14
C PRO A 219 16.18 -9.65 -27.18
N PHE A 220 15.47 -9.89 -26.08
CA PHE A 220 14.81 -11.16 -25.77
C PHE A 220 15.77 -12.36 -25.69
N ASP A 221 16.98 -12.13 -25.17
CA ASP A 221 18.03 -13.14 -24.95
C ASP A 221 18.08 -13.63 -23.48
N ASP A 222 17.10 -13.27 -22.64
CA ASP A 222 17.12 -13.52 -21.19
C ASP A 222 17.03 -15.01 -20.81
N GLY A 223 16.40 -15.83 -21.65
CA GLY A 223 16.29 -17.29 -21.48
C GLY A 223 15.38 -17.78 -20.33
N PHE A 224 15.00 -16.93 -19.37
CA PHE A 224 14.12 -17.29 -18.24
C PHE A 224 13.46 -16.07 -17.57
N GLY A 225 12.47 -16.32 -16.72
CA GLY A 225 11.83 -15.28 -15.89
C GLY A 225 10.60 -14.62 -16.52
N THR A 226 10.06 -13.62 -15.82
CA THR A 226 8.83 -12.87 -16.18
C THR A 226 9.09 -11.43 -16.63
N ILE A 227 10.36 -11.06 -16.80
CA ILE A 227 10.79 -9.73 -17.22
C ILE A 227 11.65 -9.88 -18.48
N ALA A 228 11.32 -9.13 -19.52
CA ALA A 228 12.19 -8.91 -20.66
C ALA A 228 13.09 -7.71 -20.38
N ARG A 229 14.40 -7.93 -20.34
CA ARG A 229 15.35 -6.85 -20.03
C ARG A 229 15.49 -5.92 -21.22
N ASP A 230 15.68 -4.64 -20.92
CA ASP A 230 16.13 -3.66 -21.88
C ASP A 230 17.64 -3.40 -21.73
N THR A 231 18.34 -3.21 -22.84
CA THR A 231 19.80 -2.94 -22.83
C THR A 231 20.13 -1.52 -22.38
N MET A 232 19.13 -0.65 -22.25
CA MET A 232 19.28 0.74 -21.79
C MET A 232 19.05 0.89 -20.28
N GLY A 233 18.60 -0.17 -19.60
CA GLY A 233 18.37 -0.25 -18.15
C GLY A 233 17.25 0.65 -17.59
N SER A 234 16.43 1.25 -18.45
CA SER A 234 15.45 2.29 -18.09
C SER A 234 13.99 1.82 -18.16
N TYR A 235 13.65 0.89 -19.05
CA TYR A 235 12.26 0.45 -19.24
C TYR A 235 12.14 -1.07 -19.47
N PRO A 236 12.40 -1.90 -18.45
CA PRO A 236 12.23 -3.33 -18.57
C PRO A 236 10.77 -3.68 -18.86
N GLY A 237 10.55 -4.69 -19.70
CA GLY A 237 9.21 -5.14 -20.09
C GLY A 237 8.68 -6.25 -19.18
N SER A 238 7.49 -6.08 -18.59
CA SER A 238 6.81 -7.17 -17.87
C SER A 238 6.13 -8.12 -18.85
N LEU A 239 6.39 -9.42 -18.71
CA LEU A 239 5.65 -10.46 -19.42
C LEU A 239 4.27 -10.64 -18.76
N VAL A 240 3.21 -10.45 -19.53
CA VAL A 240 1.82 -10.60 -19.06
C VAL A 240 1.20 -11.82 -19.73
N GLY A 241 0.45 -12.64 -18.98
CA GLY A 241 -0.30 -13.80 -19.52
C GLY A 241 0.06 -15.20 -18.96
N ALA A 242 0.62 -15.30 -17.75
CA ALA A 242 1.19 -16.52 -17.15
C ALA A 242 0.18 -17.60 -16.68
N GLY A 243 -0.71 -18.06 -17.56
CA GLY A 243 -1.73 -19.07 -17.24
C GLY A 243 -1.54 -20.46 -17.87
N ASP A 244 -0.56 -20.67 -18.76
CA ASP A 244 -0.50 -21.89 -19.60
C ASP A 244 0.65 -22.88 -19.26
N GLY A 245 1.49 -22.58 -18.27
CA GLY A 245 2.54 -23.48 -17.80
C GLY A 245 3.69 -23.71 -18.80
N SER A 246 3.81 -22.91 -19.86
CA SER A 246 4.92 -22.98 -20.82
C SER A 246 5.92 -21.83 -20.64
N THR A 247 7.22 -22.08 -20.79
CA THR A 247 8.24 -21.02 -20.81
C THR A 247 8.03 -20.16 -22.06
N HIS A 248 7.92 -18.84 -21.88
CA HIS A 248 7.79 -17.90 -23.02
C HIS A 248 9.08 -17.79 -23.84
N TRP A 249 10.21 -18.21 -23.28
CA TRP A 249 11.55 -18.14 -23.88
C TRP A 249 11.82 -19.36 -24.74
N ASP A 250 12.29 -19.14 -25.97
CA ASP A 250 12.67 -20.17 -26.93
C ASP A 250 14.15 -20.00 -27.31
N ALA A 251 14.93 -21.10 -27.33
CA ALA A 251 16.31 -21.11 -27.84
C ALA A 251 16.41 -21.06 -29.38
N ASP A 252 15.28 -20.91 -30.07
CA ASP A 252 15.21 -20.72 -31.53
C ASP A 252 15.50 -19.25 -31.84
N SER A 253 16.53 -18.98 -32.64
CA SER A 253 16.96 -17.63 -32.96
C SER A 253 17.24 -17.46 -34.48
N PRO A 254 17.35 -16.22 -34.98
CA PRO A 254 17.69 -15.93 -36.37
C PRO A 254 19.05 -16.53 -36.78
N PRO A 255 19.18 -17.13 -37.98
CA PRO A 255 20.38 -17.84 -38.40
C PRO A 255 21.44 -16.90 -39.00
N VAL A 256 21.78 -15.80 -38.32
CA VAL A 256 22.82 -14.86 -38.75
C VAL A 256 23.96 -14.81 -37.74
N ALA A 257 25.20 -14.82 -38.23
CA ALA A 257 26.38 -14.70 -37.37
C ALA A 257 26.39 -13.30 -36.73
N GLY A 258 26.38 -13.24 -35.40
CA GLY A 258 26.30 -11.99 -34.64
C GLY A 258 24.88 -11.47 -34.38
N GLY A 259 23.81 -12.14 -34.83
CA GLY A 259 22.41 -11.81 -34.44
C GLY A 259 21.96 -12.55 -33.18
N PRO A 260 20.68 -12.40 -32.76
CA PRO A 260 20.22 -12.72 -31.40
C PRO A 260 20.39 -14.19 -31.02
N GLU A 261 20.52 -14.45 -29.72
CA GLU A 261 20.85 -15.77 -29.19
C GLU A 261 19.61 -16.59 -28.82
N SER A 262 18.48 -15.93 -28.57
CA SER A 262 17.20 -16.56 -28.28
C SER A 262 16.02 -15.73 -28.81
N SER A 263 14.79 -16.15 -28.50
CA SER A 263 13.59 -15.38 -28.85
C SER A 263 12.48 -15.52 -27.82
N LEU A 264 11.54 -14.59 -27.87
CA LEU A 264 10.31 -14.63 -27.06
C LEU A 264 9.12 -15.10 -27.90
N ARG A 265 8.40 -16.10 -27.40
CA ARG A 265 7.23 -16.71 -28.03
C ARG A 265 5.91 -16.07 -27.57
N PHE A 266 5.10 -15.68 -28.54
CA PHE A 266 3.75 -15.16 -28.37
C PHE A 266 2.71 -16.20 -28.87
N ASN A 267 1.72 -16.50 -28.03
CA ASN A 267 0.78 -17.62 -28.20
C ASN A 267 -0.47 -17.26 -29.01
N GLY A 268 -0.67 -15.99 -29.38
CA GLY A 268 -1.84 -15.54 -30.12
C GLY A 268 -3.13 -15.41 -29.30
N VAL A 269 -3.08 -15.66 -28.00
CA VAL A 269 -4.27 -15.75 -27.13
C VAL A 269 -4.26 -14.71 -26.02
N SER A 270 -3.14 -14.54 -25.31
CA SER A 270 -3.13 -13.73 -24.09
C SER A 270 -1.80 -13.10 -23.71
N ASN A 271 -0.68 -13.59 -24.24
CA ASN A 271 0.62 -13.12 -23.79
C ASN A 271 1.17 -11.94 -24.59
N TYR A 272 1.83 -11.02 -23.90
CA TYR A 272 2.44 -9.81 -24.45
C TYR A 272 3.47 -9.23 -23.46
N VAL A 273 4.28 -8.29 -23.92
CA VAL A 273 5.20 -7.51 -23.08
C VAL A 273 4.60 -6.12 -22.84
N GLN A 274 4.44 -5.77 -21.56
CA GLN A 274 4.06 -4.44 -21.12
C GLN A 274 5.32 -3.66 -20.71
N THR A 275 5.59 -2.52 -21.35
CA THR A 275 6.67 -1.61 -20.94
C THR A 275 6.08 -0.37 -20.26
N THR A 276 6.95 0.44 -19.64
CA THR A 276 6.65 1.82 -19.20
C THR A 276 7.26 2.86 -20.14
N PHE A 277 7.78 2.43 -21.30
CA PHE A 277 8.39 3.32 -22.28
C PHE A 277 7.28 4.04 -23.08
N PRO A 278 7.15 5.38 -23.01
CA PRO A 278 6.06 6.10 -23.69
C PRO A 278 6.08 6.00 -25.22
N GLY A 279 7.24 5.63 -25.78
CA GLY A 279 7.48 5.61 -27.23
C GLY A 279 7.78 7.00 -27.79
N VAL A 280 7.95 7.07 -29.11
CA VAL A 280 8.26 8.33 -29.82
C VAL A 280 6.97 9.09 -30.12
N GLY A 281 6.82 10.29 -29.57
CA GLY A 281 5.68 11.19 -29.81
C GLY A 281 5.80 12.05 -31.08
N GLY A 282 4.72 12.74 -31.42
CA GLY A 282 4.66 13.73 -32.50
C GLY A 282 5.01 13.17 -33.89
N SER A 283 5.62 14.02 -34.71
CA SER A 283 6.02 13.79 -36.11
C SER A 283 7.53 13.59 -36.31
N GLY A 284 8.32 13.48 -35.24
CA GLY A 284 9.79 13.34 -35.32
C GLY A 284 10.25 12.05 -36.01
N SER A 285 11.49 12.02 -36.51
CA SER A 285 12.05 10.81 -37.12
C SER A 285 12.00 9.60 -36.17
N ARG A 286 11.88 8.38 -36.71
CA ARG A 286 11.99 7.15 -35.90
C ARG A 286 12.28 5.92 -36.73
N THR A 287 12.89 4.92 -36.10
CA THR A 287 13.07 3.58 -36.68
C THR A 287 12.63 2.53 -35.68
N VAL A 288 11.88 1.52 -36.15
CA VAL A 288 11.55 0.32 -35.36
C VAL A 288 12.21 -0.88 -36.04
N VAL A 289 13.01 -1.63 -35.31
CA VAL A 289 13.73 -2.82 -35.80
C VAL A 289 13.34 -4.03 -34.96
N PHE A 290 13.17 -5.19 -35.59
CA PHE A 290 13.02 -6.48 -34.91
C PHE A 290 13.21 -7.65 -35.88
N TRP A 291 13.57 -8.81 -35.34
CA TRP A 291 13.41 -10.09 -36.01
C TRP A 291 12.04 -10.69 -35.71
N VAL A 292 11.40 -11.27 -36.73
CA VAL A 292 10.09 -11.93 -36.61
C VAL A 292 10.07 -13.28 -37.30
N LYS A 293 9.41 -14.25 -36.66
CA LYS A 293 9.06 -15.54 -37.25
C LYS A 293 7.62 -15.88 -36.93
N THR A 294 6.78 -15.97 -37.96
CA THR A 294 5.34 -16.13 -37.75
C THR A 294 4.67 -16.85 -38.92
N THR A 295 3.50 -17.44 -38.64
CA THR A 295 2.52 -17.88 -39.66
C THR A 295 1.20 -17.10 -39.51
N ASP A 296 1.17 -16.10 -38.63
CA ASP A 296 0.01 -15.31 -38.30
C ASP A 296 -0.33 -14.37 -39.45
N THR A 297 -1.57 -14.47 -39.92
CA THR A 297 -2.15 -13.56 -40.91
C THR A 297 -3.36 -12.83 -40.33
N SER A 298 -3.51 -12.84 -39.01
CA SER A 298 -4.63 -12.25 -38.27
C SER A 298 -4.39 -10.77 -37.98
N ASN A 299 -5.42 -10.11 -37.47
CA ASN A 299 -5.37 -8.69 -37.13
C ASN A 299 -4.78 -8.46 -35.71
N HIS A 300 -3.52 -8.81 -35.52
CA HIS A 300 -2.80 -8.75 -34.23
C HIS A 300 -1.65 -7.75 -34.25
N GLY A 301 -1.42 -7.06 -33.13
CA GLY A 301 -0.36 -6.05 -33.03
C GLY A 301 1.00 -6.65 -32.65
N ILE A 302 2.08 -6.21 -33.31
CA ILE A 302 3.47 -6.59 -33.00
C ILE A 302 4.10 -5.56 -32.07
N VAL A 303 4.15 -4.28 -32.46
CA VAL A 303 4.64 -3.17 -31.61
C VAL A 303 3.65 -2.00 -31.75
N SER A 304 3.18 -1.44 -30.63
CA SER A 304 2.16 -0.39 -30.65
C SER A 304 2.31 0.61 -29.50
N TRP A 305 2.04 1.90 -29.73
CA TRP A 305 1.96 2.94 -28.69
C TRP A 305 1.14 4.16 -29.15
N GLY A 306 0.85 5.07 -28.21
CA GLY A 306 0.11 6.31 -28.42
C GLY A 306 -1.39 6.20 -28.11
N ASP A 307 -2.20 7.15 -28.60
CA ASP A 307 -3.65 7.21 -28.28
C ASP A 307 -4.38 5.89 -28.62
N SER A 308 -4.90 5.23 -27.59
CA SER A 308 -5.57 3.92 -27.66
C SER A 308 -6.96 3.93 -28.32
N SER A 309 -7.49 5.08 -28.72
CA SER A 309 -8.79 5.16 -29.39
C SER A 309 -8.80 4.62 -30.84
N ARG A 310 -9.98 4.53 -31.48
CA ARG A 310 -10.12 4.03 -32.86
C ARG A 310 -9.76 5.12 -33.86
N ASN A 311 -8.95 4.79 -34.88
CA ASN A 311 -8.46 5.72 -35.90
C ASN A 311 -7.77 6.96 -35.29
N SER A 312 -6.88 6.70 -34.33
CA SER A 312 -6.30 7.68 -33.42
C SER A 312 -4.86 8.06 -33.79
N ARG A 313 -4.31 9.00 -33.02
CA ARG A 313 -2.91 9.44 -33.02
C ARG A 313 -1.97 8.39 -32.40
N LYS A 314 -1.99 7.17 -32.93
CA LYS A 314 -1.13 6.05 -32.51
C LYS A 314 -0.13 5.66 -33.59
N TYR A 315 0.92 4.97 -33.17
CA TYR A 315 1.83 4.25 -34.07
C TYR A 315 1.61 2.75 -33.88
N HIS A 316 1.17 2.06 -34.93
CA HIS A 316 0.74 0.66 -34.82
C HIS A 316 1.34 -0.22 -35.90
N VAL A 317 2.19 -1.17 -35.48
CA VAL A 317 2.86 -2.14 -36.35
C VAL A 317 2.19 -3.51 -36.22
N ARG A 318 1.85 -4.14 -37.35
CA ARG A 318 1.19 -5.44 -37.42
C ARG A 318 1.46 -6.19 -38.73
N ILE A 319 1.03 -7.45 -38.80
CA ILE A 319 0.92 -8.18 -40.06
C ILE A 319 -0.34 -7.76 -40.82
N ASN A 320 -0.24 -7.56 -42.13
CA ASN A 320 -1.37 -7.28 -42.98
C ASN A 320 -2.25 -8.52 -43.13
N ASN A 321 -3.50 -8.41 -42.69
CA ASN A 321 -4.48 -9.50 -42.63
C ASN A 321 -5.46 -9.51 -43.82
N SER A 322 -5.21 -8.73 -44.86
CA SER A 322 -6.15 -8.54 -45.97
C SER A 322 -5.42 -8.44 -47.31
N ALA A 323 -5.61 -9.46 -48.16
CA ALA A 323 -5.14 -9.47 -49.55
C ALA A 323 -5.77 -8.37 -50.41
N ALA A 324 -6.92 -7.80 -49.99
CA ALA A 324 -7.57 -6.70 -50.71
C ALA A 324 -6.86 -5.36 -50.51
N ASN A 325 -6.08 -5.22 -49.43
CA ASN A 325 -5.44 -3.96 -49.04
C ASN A 325 -3.95 -3.92 -49.37
N GLY A 326 -3.36 -5.01 -49.88
CA GLY A 326 -1.93 -5.20 -50.09
C GLY A 326 -1.55 -6.69 -49.95
N THR A 327 -0.26 -7.01 -49.95
CA THR A 327 0.20 -8.40 -49.79
C THR A 327 -0.24 -8.96 -48.43
N LEU A 328 -0.94 -10.11 -48.43
CA LEU A 328 -1.31 -10.82 -47.21
C LEU A 328 -0.04 -11.34 -46.51
N GLY A 329 0.06 -11.15 -45.20
CA GLY A 329 1.23 -11.58 -44.43
C GLY A 329 2.43 -10.62 -44.46
N ALA A 330 2.33 -9.51 -45.21
CA ALA A 330 3.38 -8.48 -45.21
C ALA A 330 3.30 -7.56 -43.99
N ILE A 331 4.40 -6.88 -43.68
CA ILE A 331 4.42 -5.87 -42.61
C ILE A 331 3.50 -4.70 -42.93
N ARG A 332 2.82 -4.17 -41.91
CA ARG A 332 1.90 -3.04 -42.02
C ARG A 332 2.11 -2.07 -40.85
N CYS A 333 2.21 -0.79 -41.16
CA CYS A 333 2.23 0.30 -40.19
C CYS A 333 1.00 1.20 -40.40
N GLU A 334 0.30 1.56 -39.32
CA GLU A 334 -0.92 2.37 -39.35
C GLU A 334 -0.84 3.58 -38.42
N VAL A 335 -1.37 4.71 -38.89
CA VAL A 335 -1.52 5.96 -38.12
C VAL A 335 -2.83 6.65 -38.53
N GLN A 336 -3.68 7.04 -37.56
CA GLN A 336 -4.94 7.80 -37.78
C GLN A 336 -5.92 7.22 -38.82
N GLY A 337 -5.82 5.93 -39.14
CA GLY A 337 -6.61 5.25 -40.18
C GLY A 337 -5.92 5.15 -41.56
N GLY A 338 -4.79 5.81 -41.75
CA GLY A 338 -3.87 5.65 -42.87
C GLY A 338 -2.97 4.43 -42.67
N ASN A 339 -2.36 3.95 -43.75
CA ASN A 339 -1.50 2.76 -43.67
C ASN A 339 -0.45 2.71 -44.77
N ALA A 340 0.70 2.14 -44.42
CA ALA A 340 1.71 1.62 -45.33
C ALA A 340 1.81 0.10 -45.14
N ILE A 341 1.85 -0.65 -46.25
CA ILE A 341 1.88 -2.11 -46.29
C ILE A 341 3.01 -2.54 -47.22
N GLY A 342 3.96 -3.34 -46.72
CA GLY A 342 5.05 -3.92 -47.50
C GLY A 342 4.56 -4.92 -48.56
N SER A 343 5.51 -5.45 -49.34
CA SER A 343 5.23 -6.39 -50.42
C SER A 343 5.69 -7.81 -50.13
N THR A 344 6.60 -7.98 -49.17
CA THR A 344 7.17 -9.28 -48.79
C THR A 344 6.28 -9.99 -47.77
N ASN A 345 5.90 -11.24 -48.02
CA ASN A 345 5.11 -12.05 -47.09
C ASN A 345 6.01 -12.61 -45.97
N LEU A 346 5.80 -12.16 -44.73
CA LEU A 346 6.55 -12.58 -43.54
C LEU A 346 5.89 -13.78 -42.82
N ALA A 347 4.68 -14.17 -43.23
CA ALA A 347 3.90 -15.24 -42.60
C ALA A 347 4.21 -16.63 -43.21
N ASP A 348 5.47 -16.92 -43.46
CA ASP A 348 5.95 -18.17 -44.08
C ASP A 348 6.65 -19.12 -43.08
N GLY A 349 6.72 -18.72 -41.80
CA GLY A 349 7.36 -19.47 -40.73
C GLY A 349 8.89 -19.41 -40.72
N GLN A 350 9.51 -18.55 -41.54
CA GLN A 350 10.95 -18.27 -41.50
C GLN A 350 11.25 -17.01 -40.67
N TRP A 351 12.52 -16.87 -40.27
CA TRP A 351 13.01 -15.65 -39.62
C TRP A 351 13.23 -14.57 -40.67
N HIS A 352 12.67 -13.38 -40.43
CA HIS A 352 12.91 -12.18 -41.22
C HIS A 352 13.34 -11.03 -40.33
N HIS A 353 14.31 -10.24 -40.79
CA HIS A 353 14.66 -8.97 -40.17
C HIS A 353 13.78 -7.87 -40.76
N VAL A 354 13.11 -7.10 -39.91
CA VAL A 354 12.23 -6.01 -40.32
C VAL A 354 12.74 -4.70 -39.75
N ALA A 355 12.90 -3.69 -40.60
CA ALA A 355 13.09 -2.31 -40.17
C ALA A 355 12.01 -1.41 -40.79
N ILE A 356 11.37 -0.61 -39.94
CA ILE A 356 10.36 0.39 -40.31
C ILE A 356 10.96 1.75 -40.05
N VAL A 357 11.34 2.45 -41.12
CA VAL A 357 12.05 3.72 -41.05
C VAL A 357 11.12 4.83 -41.42
N TYR A 358 11.17 5.91 -40.64
CA TYR A 358 10.41 7.11 -40.90
C TYR A 358 11.31 8.33 -40.69
N ARG A 359 11.43 9.14 -41.74
CA ARG A 359 12.21 10.39 -41.76
C ARG A 359 11.26 11.56 -41.56
N GLU A 360 11.63 12.47 -40.68
CA GLU A 360 10.94 13.76 -40.56
C GLU A 360 11.16 14.59 -41.84
N ASP A 361 10.06 15.04 -42.42
CA ASP A 361 10.01 16.10 -43.44
C ASP A 361 9.03 17.19 -42.98
N ASP A 362 8.80 18.24 -43.78
CA ASP A 362 7.97 19.39 -43.38
C ASP A 362 6.50 19.02 -43.08
N THR A 363 5.96 17.92 -43.63
CA THR A 363 4.55 17.46 -43.42
C THR A 363 4.42 15.94 -43.58
N PRO A 364 4.91 15.16 -42.63
CA PRO A 364 5.23 13.78 -42.91
C PRO A 364 4.02 12.85 -42.79
N THR A 365 3.88 11.93 -43.73
CA THR A 365 2.69 11.07 -43.88
C THR A 365 3.03 9.58 -43.91
N THR A 366 1.99 8.73 -43.90
CA THR A 366 2.15 7.28 -44.05
C THR A 366 2.86 6.85 -45.34
N SER A 367 2.84 7.68 -46.39
CA SER A 367 3.62 7.46 -47.61
C SER A 367 5.13 7.59 -47.42
N ASP A 368 5.60 8.21 -46.34
CA ASP A 368 7.03 8.43 -46.09
C ASP A 368 7.68 7.29 -45.31
N ILE A 369 6.87 6.35 -44.80
CA ILE A 369 7.35 5.14 -44.14
C ILE A 369 8.12 4.29 -45.16
N LEU A 370 9.32 3.84 -44.82
CA LEU A 370 10.10 2.88 -45.60
C LEU A 370 10.15 1.56 -44.84
N PHE A 371 9.92 0.46 -45.57
CA PHE A 371 10.10 -0.89 -45.03
C PHE A 371 11.38 -1.47 -45.59
N TYR A 372 12.15 -2.12 -44.74
CA TYR A 372 13.24 -2.99 -45.13
C TYR A 372 12.96 -4.39 -44.60
N VAL A 373 13.06 -5.39 -45.46
CA VAL A 373 12.96 -6.80 -45.10
C VAL A 373 14.28 -7.47 -45.48
N ASP A 374 14.91 -8.13 -44.51
CA ASP A 374 16.21 -8.79 -44.65
C ASP A 374 17.32 -7.87 -45.18
N GLY A 375 17.24 -6.59 -44.83
CA GLY A 375 18.21 -5.55 -45.21
C GLY A 375 17.92 -4.89 -46.57
N GLU A 376 16.98 -5.43 -47.35
CA GLU A 376 16.59 -4.90 -48.65
C GLU A 376 15.36 -4.00 -48.53
N LEU A 377 15.32 -2.91 -49.31
CA LEU A 377 14.18 -2.01 -49.32
C LEU A 377 12.95 -2.73 -49.91
N ASP A 378 11.91 -2.91 -49.11
CA ASP A 378 10.67 -3.57 -49.50
C ASP A 378 9.70 -2.55 -50.13
N PRO A 379 9.23 -2.78 -51.37
CA PRO A 379 8.19 -1.96 -51.97
C PRO A 379 6.95 -1.88 -51.08
N LYS A 380 6.31 -0.71 -51.03
CA LYS A 380 5.12 -0.48 -50.23
C LYS A 380 3.91 -0.08 -51.05
N SER A 381 2.74 -0.33 -50.47
CA SER A 381 1.42 0.12 -50.91
C SER A 381 0.69 0.76 -49.73
N GLY A 382 -0.41 1.46 -49.98
CA GLY A 382 -1.21 2.08 -48.93
C GLY A 382 -2.60 2.43 -49.44
N ASN A 383 -3.59 2.44 -48.55
CA ASN A 383 -4.98 2.71 -48.92
C ASN A 383 -5.39 4.17 -48.71
N ALA A 384 -4.77 4.85 -47.74
CA ALA A 384 -5.01 6.26 -47.44
C ALA A 384 -3.73 6.86 -46.86
N ASP A 385 -3.35 8.02 -47.40
CA ASP A 385 -2.16 8.73 -46.96
C ASP A 385 -2.51 9.80 -45.93
N LEU A 386 -2.05 9.63 -44.69
CA LEU A 386 -2.38 10.51 -43.56
C LEU A 386 -1.13 10.98 -42.82
N ALA A 387 -1.22 12.15 -42.20
CA ALA A 387 -0.15 12.74 -41.39
C ALA A 387 0.19 11.86 -40.18
N ILE A 388 1.49 11.77 -39.88
CA ILE A 388 2.00 11.05 -38.73
C ILE A 388 2.16 12.04 -37.58
N ASP A 389 1.36 11.84 -36.53
CA ASP A 389 1.37 12.68 -35.34
C ASP A 389 0.92 11.85 -34.13
N THR A 390 1.88 11.21 -33.46
CA THR A 390 1.63 10.22 -32.39
C THR A 390 1.44 10.92 -31.04
N ASP A 391 0.34 10.69 -30.35
CA ASP A 391 0.04 11.29 -29.04
C ASP A 391 0.47 10.34 -27.91
N ILE A 392 1.50 10.76 -27.17
CA ILE A 392 2.06 10.04 -26.01
C ILE A 392 1.74 10.71 -24.67
N SER A 393 0.96 11.80 -24.67
CA SER A 393 0.74 12.63 -23.47
C SER A 393 -0.75 12.87 -23.16
N GLY A 394 -1.63 12.56 -24.10
CA GLY A 394 -3.07 12.69 -23.91
C GLY A 394 -3.65 11.65 -22.93
N PRO A 395 -4.90 11.85 -22.48
CA PRO A 395 -5.54 11.01 -21.47
C PRO A 395 -5.77 9.55 -21.88
N ASN A 396 -5.62 9.23 -23.17
CA ASN A 396 -5.73 7.86 -23.71
C ASN A 396 -4.39 7.34 -24.25
N ALA A 397 -3.29 8.06 -24.02
CA ALA A 397 -1.96 7.64 -24.44
C ALA A 397 -1.55 6.37 -23.71
N ALA A 398 -1.05 5.40 -24.48
CA ALA A 398 -0.53 4.15 -23.96
C ALA A 398 0.95 4.01 -24.30
N ASP A 399 1.73 3.54 -23.32
CA ASP A 399 3.13 3.17 -23.47
C ASP A 399 3.30 2.02 -24.50
N VAL A 400 4.54 1.80 -24.93
CA VAL A 400 4.91 0.75 -25.87
C VAL A 400 4.50 -0.61 -25.32
N VAL A 401 3.74 -1.33 -26.13
CA VAL A 401 3.38 -2.74 -25.90
C VAL A 401 3.86 -3.58 -27.06
N ILE A 402 4.46 -4.73 -26.75
CA ILE A 402 5.00 -5.68 -27.73
C ILE A 402 4.16 -6.96 -27.67
N GLY A 403 3.69 -7.44 -28.80
CA GLY A 403 2.83 -8.62 -28.92
C GLY A 403 1.33 -8.36 -28.74
N ARG A 404 0.89 -7.09 -28.64
CA ARG A 404 -0.53 -6.71 -28.70
C ARG A 404 -0.76 -5.33 -29.32
N ARG A 405 -2.01 -5.02 -29.65
CA ARG A 405 -2.45 -3.67 -30.02
C ARG A 405 -2.84 -2.83 -28.80
N VAL A 406 -2.62 -1.52 -28.86
CA VAL A 406 -3.11 -0.54 -27.85
C VAL A 406 -4.60 -0.21 -27.97
N GLN A 407 -5.25 -0.56 -29.09
CA GLN A 407 -6.65 -0.21 -29.35
C GLN A 407 -7.67 -1.29 -28.90
N GLY A 408 -8.69 -0.89 -28.13
CA GLY A 408 -9.91 -1.68 -27.90
C GLY A 408 -9.69 -3.05 -27.25
N ALA A 409 -10.50 -4.07 -27.59
CA ALA A 409 -10.30 -5.44 -27.11
C ALA A 409 -8.91 -5.94 -27.56
N PRO A 410 -8.03 -6.39 -26.66
CA PRO A 410 -6.66 -6.75 -27.00
C PRO A 410 -6.65 -7.95 -27.96
N ALA A 411 -5.80 -7.87 -28.99
CA ALA A 411 -5.60 -8.93 -29.96
C ALA A 411 -4.10 -9.21 -30.02
N TYR A 412 -3.74 -10.47 -29.75
CA TYR A 412 -2.40 -10.88 -29.35
C TYR A 412 -1.67 -11.54 -30.50
N PHE A 413 -0.43 -11.14 -30.74
CA PHE A 413 0.38 -11.70 -31.81
C PHE A 413 0.65 -13.20 -31.59
N ALA A 414 0.64 -13.98 -32.68
CA ALA A 414 1.11 -15.36 -32.66
C ALA A 414 2.43 -15.46 -33.43
N GLY A 415 3.52 -15.81 -32.76
CA GLY A 415 4.83 -15.89 -33.41
C GLY A 415 5.98 -15.72 -32.43
N LYS A 416 7.18 -15.48 -32.96
CA LYS A 416 8.38 -15.22 -32.18
C LYS A 416 9.00 -13.89 -32.58
N LEU A 417 9.56 -13.18 -31.60
CA LEU A 417 10.29 -11.93 -31.80
C LEU A 417 11.67 -12.01 -31.13
N ALA A 418 12.65 -11.31 -31.70
CA ALA A 418 13.99 -11.09 -31.13
C ALA A 418 14.53 -9.70 -31.55
N ASP A 419 15.46 -9.13 -30.78
CA ASP A 419 16.09 -7.80 -30.99
C ASP A 419 15.09 -6.68 -31.32
N VAL A 420 14.07 -6.46 -30.48
CA VAL A 420 13.12 -5.36 -30.69
C VAL A 420 13.74 -4.04 -30.24
N ALA A 421 14.03 -3.13 -31.16
CA ALA A 421 14.68 -1.84 -30.88
C ALA A 421 13.93 -0.65 -31.49
N LEU A 422 13.88 0.46 -30.76
CA LEU A 422 13.25 1.72 -31.17
C LEU A 422 14.28 2.85 -31.16
N TYR A 423 14.33 3.63 -32.24
CA TYR A 423 15.21 4.78 -32.43
C TYR A 423 14.38 6.04 -32.66
N ASP A 424 14.85 7.20 -32.20
CA ASP A 424 14.32 8.54 -32.51
C ASP A 424 14.95 9.17 -33.77
N VAL A 425 15.70 8.38 -34.51
CA VAL A 425 16.32 8.75 -35.78
C VAL A 425 15.88 7.81 -36.88
N ALA A 426 16.02 8.28 -38.12
CA ALA A 426 15.83 7.45 -39.29
C ALA A 426 17.16 6.83 -39.71
N LEU A 427 17.35 5.54 -39.42
CA LEU A 427 18.60 4.83 -39.74
C LEU A 427 18.91 4.88 -41.24
N ALA A 428 20.20 4.93 -41.57
CA ALA A 428 20.67 4.81 -42.94
C ALA A 428 20.49 3.37 -43.44
N ALA A 429 20.28 3.20 -44.75
CA ALA A 429 20.14 1.87 -45.35
C ALA A 429 21.35 0.96 -45.06
N THR A 430 22.55 1.53 -44.97
CA THR A 430 23.77 0.79 -44.63
C THR A 430 23.77 0.25 -43.20
N GLU A 431 23.23 1.01 -42.24
CA GLU A 431 23.08 0.55 -40.84
C GLU A 431 22.04 -0.58 -40.78
N ILE A 432 20.93 -0.46 -41.51
CA ILE A 432 19.88 -1.48 -41.56
C ILE A 432 20.40 -2.79 -42.18
N VAL A 433 21.21 -2.70 -43.23
CA VAL A 433 21.87 -3.88 -43.83
C VAL A 433 22.81 -4.55 -42.82
N GLN A 434 23.54 -3.77 -42.01
CA GLN A 434 24.43 -4.32 -40.98
C GLN A 434 23.64 -5.03 -39.86
N LEU A 435 22.50 -4.48 -39.45
CA LEU A 435 21.59 -5.13 -38.50
C LEU A 435 21.01 -6.44 -39.09
N ALA A 436 20.55 -6.41 -40.34
CA ALA A 436 19.94 -7.55 -41.00
C ALA A 436 20.90 -8.73 -41.25
N ASN A 437 22.18 -8.46 -41.49
CA ASN A 437 23.19 -9.49 -41.75
C ASN A 437 24.01 -9.90 -40.50
N GLY A 438 23.66 -9.37 -39.33
CA GLY A 438 24.34 -9.66 -38.06
C GLY A 438 25.72 -9.03 -37.90
N ARG A 439 26.14 -8.12 -38.80
CA ARG A 439 27.40 -7.36 -38.65
C ARG A 439 27.31 -6.23 -37.63
N ALA A 440 26.09 -5.89 -37.19
CA ALA A 440 25.82 -5.01 -36.07
C ALA A 440 24.59 -5.54 -35.33
N ARG A 441 24.45 -5.19 -34.04
CA ARG A 441 23.21 -5.35 -33.27
C ARG A 441 22.69 -3.98 -32.84
N PRO A 442 21.38 -3.82 -32.59
CA PRO A 442 20.90 -2.71 -31.80
C PRO A 442 21.63 -2.73 -30.45
N ALA A 443 22.29 -1.63 -30.10
CA ALA A 443 23.49 -1.61 -29.26
C ALA A 443 23.53 -2.64 -28.11
N ASN A 444 24.57 -3.49 -28.15
CA ASN A 444 25.08 -4.23 -27.02
C ASN A 444 26.22 -3.39 -26.41
N PRO A 445 26.09 -2.81 -25.19
CA PRO A 445 27.14 -1.97 -24.61
C PRO A 445 28.40 -2.75 -24.17
N ILE A 446 28.46 -4.06 -24.41
CA ILE A 446 29.61 -4.90 -24.06
C ILE A 446 30.66 -4.84 -25.18
N GLY A 447 31.21 -3.65 -25.40
CA GLY A 447 32.41 -3.41 -26.19
C GLY A 447 33.23 -2.32 -25.49
N PHE A 448 34.55 -2.34 -25.62
CA PHE A 448 35.41 -1.45 -24.83
C PHE A 448 35.39 0.00 -25.33
N GLY A 449 34.86 0.25 -26.53
CA GLY A 449 34.85 1.55 -27.22
C GLY A 449 34.51 2.77 -26.35
N PRO A 450 33.44 2.78 -25.54
CA PRO A 450 33.10 3.90 -24.64
C PRO A 450 34.14 4.15 -23.53
N PHE A 451 34.96 3.14 -23.21
CA PHE A 451 35.96 3.17 -22.15
C PHE A 451 37.39 3.34 -22.68
N LEU A 452 37.61 3.42 -24.01
CA LEU A 452 38.95 3.59 -24.60
C LEU A 452 39.35 5.07 -24.68
N GLY A 453 40.38 5.44 -23.92
CA GLY A 453 41.05 6.74 -23.95
C GLY A 453 42.43 6.72 -24.65
N THR A 454 43.04 5.55 -24.83
CA THR A 454 44.32 5.38 -25.56
C THR A 454 44.33 4.03 -26.29
N ASP A 455 44.47 4.08 -27.61
CA ASP A 455 44.45 2.89 -28.47
C ASP A 455 45.82 2.19 -28.47
N LEU A 456 45.85 0.93 -28.03
CA LEU A 456 47.06 0.08 -28.02
C LEU A 456 47.08 -0.97 -29.13
N GLY A 457 46.09 -0.99 -30.03
CA GLY A 457 45.92 -2.05 -31.02
C GLY A 457 47.16 -2.25 -31.89
N ASN A 458 47.82 -1.18 -32.33
CA ASN A 458 49.05 -1.27 -33.13
C ASN A 458 50.28 -1.75 -32.34
N GLU A 459 50.24 -1.66 -31.02
CA GLU A 459 51.35 -2.03 -30.15
C GLU A 459 51.18 -3.44 -29.58
N MET A 460 49.98 -3.82 -29.15
CA MET A 460 49.73 -5.09 -28.47
C MET A 460 49.13 -6.16 -29.39
N ALA A 461 48.13 -5.83 -30.21
CA ALA A 461 47.38 -6.83 -30.97
C ALA A 461 48.28 -7.61 -31.94
N GLY A 462 48.30 -8.93 -31.81
CA GLY A 462 49.13 -9.85 -32.58
C GLY A 462 50.63 -9.83 -32.24
N ALA A 463 51.07 -9.06 -31.23
CA ALA A 463 52.50 -8.82 -30.97
C ALA A 463 52.93 -8.98 -29.50
N ARG A 464 52.23 -8.38 -28.54
CA ARG A 464 52.58 -8.40 -27.10
C ARG A 464 51.33 -8.64 -26.25
N SER A 465 51.49 -9.26 -25.08
CA SER A 465 50.39 -9.56 -24.16
C SER A 465 50.38 -8.70 -22.88
N SER A 466 51.33 -7.80 -22.66
CA SER A 466 51.43 -7.03 -21.41
C SER A 466 51.68 -5.53 -21.64
N VAL A 467 51.13 -4.70 -20.75
CA VAL A 467 51.39 -3.26 -20.68
C VAL A 467 51.58 -2.82 -19.23
N PHE A 468 52.50 -1.89 -19.00
CA PHE A 468 52.81 -1.29 -17.70
C PHE A 468 52.44 0.19 -17.73
N VAL A 469 51.79 0.68 -16.67
CA VAL A 469 51.18 2.01 -16.61
C VAL A 469 51.54 2.70 -15.31
N ARG A 470 51.78 4.01 -15.37
CA ARG A 470 51.98 4.89 -14.22
C ARG A 470 51.16 6.17 -14.36
N SER A 471 50.49 6.57 -13.29
CA SER A 471 49.78 7.84 -13.21
C SER A 471 50.00 8.50 -11.86
N THR A 472 50.18 9.82 -11.85
CA THR A 472 50.44 10.62 -10.65
C THR A 472 49.19 11.36 -10.20
N PHE A 473 49.05 11.54 -8.89
CA PHE A 473 48.02 12.39 -8.30
C PHE A 473 48.52 13.08 -7.03
N ASP A 474 47.93 14.24 -6.70
CA ASP A 474 48.29 15.01 -5.50
C ASP A 474 47.26 14.82 -4.39
N LEU A 475 47.73 14.60 -3.15
CA LEU A 475 46.91 14.58 -1.94
C LEU A 475 47.10 15.91 -1.16
N PRO A 476 46.03 16.72 -0.97
CA PRO A 476 46.09 17.96 -0.18
C PRO A 476 46.51 17.71 1.28
N ALA A 477 47.16 18.70 1.90
CA ALA A 477 47.75 18.57 3.24
C ALA A 477 46.72 18.57 4.41
N ASP A 478 45.46 18.88 4.11
CA ASP A 478 44.37 19.18 5.03
C ASP A 478 43.20 18.19 5.00
N HIS A 479 43.26 17.14 4.16
CA HIS A 479 42.26 16.07 4.12
C HIS A 479 42.69 14.86 4.96
N GLY A 480 41.79 14.41 5.85
CA GLY A 480 41.97 13.18 6.62
C GLY A 480 41.29 12.02 5.91
N ILE A 481 41.98 11.39 4.96
CA ILE A 481 41.41 10.24 4.24
C ILE A 481 41.39 9.01 5.15
N ASP A 482 40.20 8.56 5.53
CA ASP A 482 39.99 7.36 6.37
C ASP A 482 39.52 6.13 5.57
N GLN A 483 39.19 6.31 4.29
CA GLN A 483 38.91 5.22 3.35
C GLN A 483 39.51 5.52 1.96
N LEU A 484 40.14 4.51 1.34
CA LEU A 484 40.71 4.61 -0.01
C LEU A 484 40.20 3.45 -0.87
N ARG A 485 39.60 3.75 -2.03
CA ARG A 485 39.00 2.77 -2.94
C ARG A 485 39.57 2.92 -4.35
N LEU A 486 39.98 1.81 -4.93
CA LEU A 486 40.44 1.69 -6.30
C LEU A 486 39.38 0.98 -7.13
N PHE A 487 38.91 1.62 -8.19
CA PHE A 487 38.00 1.04 -9.17
C PHE A 487 38.79 0.69 -10.43
N LEU A 488 38.73 -0.57 -10.87
CA LEU A 488 39.42 -1.03 -12.07
C LEU A 488 38.47 -1.68 -13.07
N ARG A 489 38.53 -1.23 -14.32
CA ARG A 489 38.06 -2.00 -15.48
C ARG A 489 39.28 -2.60 -16.14
N PHE A 490 39.28 -3.91 -16.33
CA PHE A 490 40.38 -4.60 -16.97
C PHE A 490 39.87 -5.82 -17.71
N ASP A 491 40.52 -6.15 -18.82
CA ASP A 491 40.20 -7.31 -19.63
C ASP A 491 40.64 -8.61 -18.95
N ASP A 492 41.68 -9.30 -19.41
CA ASP A 492 42.02 -10.59 -18.82
C ASP A 492 42.64 -10.47 -17.41
N GLY A 493 43.78 -9.80 -17.26
CA GLY A 493 44.51 -9.76 -15.98
C GLY A 493 45.07 -8.39 -15.61
N ALA A 494 45.09 -8.08 -14.31
CA ALA A 494 45.61 -6.81 -13.80
C ALA A 494 46.23 -6.91 -12.39
N SER A 495 47.25 -6.10 -12.13
CA SER A 495 47.76 -5.82 -10.78
C SER A 495 48.00 -4.32 -10.59
N ALA A 496 47.85 -3.84 -9.35
CA ALA A 496 47.94 -2.43 -9.00
C ALA A 496 48.83 -2.19 -7.78
N PHE A 497 49.58 -1.09 -7.83
CA PHE A 497 50.53 -0.68 -6.79
C PHE A 497 50.35 0.80 -6.46
N LEU A 498 50.30 1.12 -5.16
CA LEU A 498 50.28 2.50 -4.66
C LEU A 498 51.63 2.83 -4.03
N ASN A 499 52.35 3.78 -4.62
CA ASN A 499 53.70 4.17 -4.17
C ASN A 499 54.65 2.97 -3.94
N GLY A 500 54.55 1.94 -4.78
CA GLY A 500 55.37 0.73 -4.71
C GLY A 500 54.82 -0.40 -3.82
N ALA A 501 53.71 -0.20 -3.11
CA ALA A 501 53.03 -1.26 -2.36
C ALA A 501 51.89 -1.88 -3.18
N GLU A 502 51.87 -3.21 -3.33
CA GLU A 502 50.80 -3.92 -4.03
C GLU A 502 49.45 -3.76 -3.30
N ILE A 503 48.44 -3.33 -4.06
CA ILE A 503 47.06 -3.11 -3.60
C ILE A 503 46.19 -4.33 -3.93
N MET A 504 46.28 -4.78 -5.18
CA MET A 504 45.52 -5.91 -5.72
C MET A 504 46.30 -6.61 -6.84
N ARG A 505 45.99 -7.88 -7.05
CA ARG A 505 46.39 -8.70 -8.19
C ARG A 505 45.26 -9.67 -8.50
N GLU A 506 44.75 -9.60 -9.72
CA GLU A 506 43.67 -10.44 -10.22
C GLU A 506 44.09 -11.08 -11.54
N ASN A 507 43.85 -12.38 -11.66
CA ASN A 507 44.08 -13.18 -12.88
C ASN A 507 45.50 -13.06 -13.50
N LEU A 508 46.52 -12.82 -12.68
CA LEU A 508 47.94 -12.79 -13.06
C LEU A 508 48.77 -13.77 -12.20
N PRO A 509 49.81 -14.42 -12.74
CA PRO A 509 50.74 -15.22 -11.94
C PRO A 509 51.48 -14.36 -10.89
N PRO A 510 52.00 -14.96 -9.79
CA PRO A 510 52.82 -14.23 -8.83
C PRO A 510 54.13 -13.73 -9.45
N GLY A 511 54.45 -12.45 -9.22
CA GLY A 511 55.63 -11.77 -9.75
C GLY A 511 55.34 -10.98 -11.04
N ASP A 512 56.12 -9.92 -11.27
CA ASP A 512 55.85 -8.95 -12.36
C ASP A 512 56.92 -9.08 -13.45
N SER A 513 56.93 -10.23 -14.13
CA SER A 513 57.78 -10.38 -15.32
C SER A 513 57.25 -9.49 -16.44
N TRP A 514 58.18 -8.88 -17.19
CA TRP A 514 57.89 -7.96 -18.30
C TRP A 514 56.91 -8.50 -19.36
N ASN A 515 56.72 -9.81 -19.46
CA ASN A 515 55.84 -10.48 -20.43
C ASN A 515 54.85 -11.47 -19.77
N ALA A 516 54.47 -11.24 -18.52
CA ALA A 516 53.45 -12.08 -17.87
C ALA A 516 52.08 -11.88 -18.55
N SER A 517 51.53 -12.96 -19.08
CA SER A 517 50.15 -13.05 -19.55
C SER A 517 49.17 -13.34 -18.41
N ALA A 518 47.89 -13.05 -18.63
CA ALA A 518 46.81 -13.47 -17.74
C ALA A 518 46.70 -15.00 -17.65
N LEU A 519 46.16 -15.51 -16.54
CA LEU A 519 46.04 -16.96 -16.30
C LEU A 519 44.91 -17.59 -17.13
N ASP A 520 43.78 -16.89 -17.23
CA ASP A 520 42.59 -17.29 -17.99
C ASP A 520 42.00 -16.06 -18.73
N GLU A 521 41.09 -16.29 -19.68
CA GLU A 521 40.34 -15.24 -20.38
C GLU A 521 39.21 -14.70 -19.51
N ARG A 522 38.98 -13.37 -19.49
CA ARG A 522 37.87 -12.75 -18.75
C ARG A 522 36.76 -12.32 -19.71
N PRO A 523 35.47 -12.61 -19.44
CA PRO A 523 34.38 -12.16 -20.31
C PRO A 523 34.28 -10.63 -20.39
N ASP A 524 34.09 -10.07 -21.59
CA ASP A 524 33.99 -8.61 -21.83
C ASP A 524 32.97 -7.91 -20.92
N ARG A 525 31.85 -8.59 -20.61
CA ARG A 525 30.78 -8.08 -19.72
C ARG A 525 31.27 -7.80 -18.31
N GLU A 526 32.30 -8.52 -17.86
CA GLU A 526 32.95 -8.39 -16.56
C GLU A 526 34.10 -7.39 -16.66
N ALA A 527 34.78 -7.33 -17.81
CA ALA A 527 35.87 -6.39 -18.08
C ALA A 527 35.43 -4.92 -18.08
N VAL A 528 34.22 -4.62 -18.61
CA VAL A 528 33.65 -3.25 -18.60
C VAL A 528 33.03 -2.83 -17.26
N GLN A 529 32.87 -3.76 -16.32
CA GLN A 529 32.40 -3.46 -14.97
C GLN A 529 33.58 -3.06 -14.08
N ALA A 530 33.52 -1.85 -13.54
CA ALA A 530 34.54 -1.39 -12.61
C ALA A 530 34.47 -2.23 -11.34
N SER A 531 35.51 -3.02 -11.10
CA SER A 531 35.67 -3.83 -9.90
C SER A 531 36.27 -2.96 -8.80
N GLU A 532 35.64 -2.92 -7.62
CA GLU A 532 36.13 -2.16 -6.47
C GLU A 532 37.13 -2.98 -5.66
N PHE A 533 38.27 -2.36 -5.35
CA PHE A 533 39.30 -2.90 -4.48
C PHE A 533 39.59 -1.91 -3.34
N SER A 534 39.63 -2.42 -2.11
CA SER A 534 40.04 -1.61 -0.97
C SER A 534 41.54 -1.34 -1.03
N ALA A 535 41.92 -0.07 -1.16
CA ALA A 535 43.31 0.37 -1.10
C ALA A 535 43.72 0.84 0.30
N PHE A 536 42.84 0.66 1.29
CA PHE A 536 43.02 1.15 2.66
C PHE A 536 44.32 0.66 3.31
N ARG A 537 44.72 -0.60 3.09
CA ARG A 537 45.97 -1.16 3.63
C ARG A 537 47.23 -0.49 3.10
N ALA A 538 47.17 0.11 1.91
CA ALA A 538 48.24 0.89 1.32
C ALA A 538 48.16 2.38 1.70
N GLY A 539 47.11 2.83 2.41
CA GLY A 539 46.91 4.23 2.81
C GLY A 539 48.06 4.81 3.64
N GLY A 540 48.76 3.98 4.44
CA GLY A 540 49.97 4.40 5.18
C GLY A 540 51.18 4.73 4.29
N GLN A 541 51.12 4.42 2.99
CA GLN A 541 52.14 4.77 2.00
C GLN A 541 51.82 6.10 1.29
N LEU A 542 50.65 6.69 1.52
CA LEU A 542 50.29 7.99 0.95
C LEU A 542 51.22 9.08 1.49
N ARG A 543 51.70 9.92 0.58
CA ARG A 543 52.52 11.09 0.86
C ARG A 543 51.62 12.32 0.74
N ALA A 544 51.78 13.31 1.63
CA ALA A 544 51.22 14.64 1.38
C ALA A 544 51.88 15.21 0.11
N GLY A 545 51.09 15.71 -0.84
CA GLY A 545 51.55 16.05 -2.19
C GLY A 545 51.50 14.85 -3.16
N GLN A 546 52.53 14.69 -4.00
CA GLN A 546 52.48 13.76 -5.14
C GLN A 546 52.59 12.28 -4.73
N ASN A 547 51.74 11.47 -5.33
CA ASN A 547 51.64 10.01 -5.21
C ASN A 547 51.58 9.38 -6.61
N VAL A 548 51.84 8.06 -6.70
CA VAL A 548 51.81 7.28 -7.95
C VAL A 548 50.92 6.06 -7.79
N LEU A 549 49.98 5.88 -8.71
CA LEU A 549 49.33 4.60 -9.00
C LEU A 549 50.03 3.95 -10.20
N ALA A 550 50.55 2.74 -10.00
CA ALA A 550 51.20 1.94 -11.03
C ALA A 550 50.38 0.66 -11.30
N LEU A 551 50.23 0.26 -12.56
CA LEU A 551 49.42 -0.88 -12.98
C LEU A 551 50.18 -1.75 -13.98
N HIS A 552 49.97 -3.06 -13.91
CA HIS A 552 50.35 -4.00 -14.96
C HIS A 552 49.08 -4.69 -15.45
N GLY A 553 48.73 -4.49 -16.72
CA GLY A 553 47.63 -5.17 -17.38
C GLY A 553 48.15 -6.18 -18.41
N ALA A 554 47.47 -7.31 -18.55
CA ALA A 554 47.84 -8.32 -19.52
C ALA A 554 46.64 -9.01 -20.15
N ASN A 555 46.82 -9.44 -21.40
CA ASN A 555 45.98 -10.41 -22.08
C ASN A 555 46.46 -11.84 -21.81
N VAL A 556 45.57 -12.81 -22.01
CA VAL A 556 45.86 -14.24 -21.95
C VAL A 556 46.93 -14.64 -22.97
N ASP A 557 46.92 -14.03 -24.16
CA ASP A 557 47.99 -14.10 -25.14
C ASP A 557 47.99 -12.89 -26.10
N SER A 558 49.00 -12.80 -26.96
CA SER A 558 49.13 -11.70 -27.94
C SER A 558 48.11 -11.78 -29.07
N GLY A 559 47.42 -12.90 -29.25
CA GLY A 559 46.37 -13.11 -30.25
C GLY A 559 44.98 -12.68 -29.79
N ASN A 560 44.79 -12.34 -28.51
CA ASN A 560 43.53 -11.79 -28.00
C ASN A 560 43.17 -10.51 -28.78
N ARG A 561 41.88 -10.41 -29.13
CA ARG A 561 41.30 -9.43 -30.04
C ARG A 561 40.75 -8.20 -29.33
N SER A 562 40.70 -8.22 -28.01
CA SER A 562 40.33 -7.10 -27.16
C SER A 562 41.39 -6.87 -26.05
N PHE A 563 41.42 -5.66 -25.49
CA PHE A 563 42.14 -5.30 -24.28
C PHE A 563 41.50 -4.04 -23.68
N LEU A 564 41.42 -3.98 -22.35
CA LEU A 564 41.01 -2.79 -21.60
C LEU A 564 41.80 -2.70 -20.30
N LEU A 565 42.25 -1.50 -19.96
CA LEU A 565 42.77 -1.14 -18.64
C LEU A 565 42.42 0.31 -18.28
N GLN A 566 41.59 0.49 -17.27
CA GLN A 566 41.17 1.79 -16.74
C GLN A 566 41.12 1.74 -15.22
N ALA A 567 41.57 2.83 -14.58
CA ALA A 567 41.59 2.96 -13.12
C ALA A 567 40.99 4.29 -12.67
N GLU A 568 40.28 4.26 -11.54
CA GLU A 568 39.84 5.44 -10.79
C GLU A 568 40.16 5.22 -9.30
N LEU A 569 40.67 6.24 -8.61
CA LEU A 569 41.01 6.18 -7.19
C LEU A 569 40.25 7.27 -6.44
N THR A 570 39.52 6.89 -5.39
CA THR A 570 38.74 7.81 -4.55
C THR A 570 39.12 7.70 -3.08
N GLY A 571 39.01 8.82 -2.35
CA GLY A 571 39.21 8.90 -0.90
C GLY A 571 38.01 9.51 -0.18
N ARG A 572 37.67 9.01 1.01
CA ARG A 572 36.61 9.56 1.89
C ARG A 572 37.23 10.33 3.05
N ASP A 573 36.72 11.54 3.32
CA ASP A 573 36.95 12.30 4.56
C ASP A 573 35.63 12.32 5.37
N PRO A 574 35.63 11.92 6.65
CA PRO A 574 34.41 11.79 7.44
C PRO A 574 33.77 13.14 7.86
N GLY A 575 34.47 14.27 7.77
CA GLY A 575 33.93 15.58 8.17
C GLY A 575 33.53 15.68 9.67
N ARG A 576 33.24 16.90 10.15
CA ARG A 576 32.62 17.13 11.48
C ARG A 576 31.13 17.39 11.27
N SER A 577 30.26 16.63 11.95
CA SER A 577 28.80 16.76 11.85
C SER A 577 28.20 17.51 13.06
N SER A 578 27.19 18.34 12.81
CA SER A 578 26.31 18.89 13.86
C SER A 578 24.99 18.13 13.93
N ALA A 579 24.46 17.94 15.14
CA ALA A 579 23.16 17.30 15.35
C ALA A 579 22.01 18.27 15.09
N GLY A 580 20.92 17.78 14.48
CA GLY A 580 19.73 18.56 14.17
C GLY A 580 18.57 17.69 13.69
N TYR A 581 17.48 18.33 13.29
CA TYR A 581 16.27 17.67 12.80
C TYR A 581 16.35 17.39 11.30
N PHE A 582 15.91 16.21 10.91
CA PHE A 582 15.66 15.86 9.51
C PHE A 582 14.16 15.90 9.22
N LEU A 583 13.76 16.82 8.35
CA LEU A 583 12.35 16.98 7.97
C LEU A 583 11.88 15.86 7.02
N ASP A 584 12.81 15.24 6.31
CA ASP A 584 12.63 14.06 5.47
C ASP A 584 13.52 12.93 6.02
N PRO A 585 13.05 12.12 6.97
CA PRO A 585 13.84 11.07 7.63
C PRO A 585 14.34 9.99 6.67
N THR A 586 15.50 9.38 6.96
CA THR A 586 16.15 8.40 6.06
C THR A 586 16.44 7.05 6.71
N PRO A 587 15.45 6.37 7.33
CA PRO A 587 15.70 5.09 7.99
C PRO A 587 16.25 4.03 7.04
N GLY A 588 17.34 3.38 7.46
CA GLY A 588 18.09 2.37 6.72
C GLY A 588 18.99 2.95 5.61
N LYS A 589 19.15 4.27 5.53
CA LYS A 589 19.88 4.96 4.44
C LYS A 589 20.76 6.09 4.99
N PRO A 590 21.74 6.59 4.21
CA PRO A 590 22.58 7.71 4.64
C PRO A 590 21.82 9.04 4.77
N ASN A 591 22.08 9.79 5.86
CA ASN A 591 21.61 11.17 6.09
C ASN A 591 22.43 12.19 5.28
N PHE A 592 22.26 12.24 3.96
CA PHE A 592 23.05 13.15 3.11
C PHE A 592 22.76 14.63 3.42
N GLY A 593 23.78 15.38 3.85
CA GLY A 593 23.68 16.83 4.08
C GLY A 593 23.74 17.24 5.55
N GLU A 594 23.50 18.53 5.83
CA GLU A 594 23.32 19.02 7.20
C GLU A 594 21.83 18.95 7.58
N PRO A 595 21.47 18.71 8.85
CA PRO A 595 20.08 18.73 9.29
C PRO A 595 19.38 20.04 8.89
N GLU A 596 18.13 19.98 8.41
CA GLU A 596 17.42 21.15 7.89
C GLU A 596 17.09 22.17 9.00
N ALA A 597 17.05 21.72 10.27
CA ALA A 597 16.76 22.60 11.39
C ALA A 597 17.53 22.26 12.68
N GLY A 598 17.87 23.29 13.45
CA GLY A 598 18.47 23.13 14.79
C GLY A 598 17.47 23.08 15.94
N ALA A 599 16.26 23.64 15.76
CA ALA A 599 15.18 23.68 16.74
C ALA A 599 13.85 24.15 16.13
N PHE A 600 12.76 23.89 16.84
CA PHE A 600 11.40 24.33 16.51
C PHE A 600 11.00 25.59 17.29
N VAL A 601 10.16 26.41 16.69
CA VAL A 601 9.38 27.43 17.42
C VAL A 601 8.38 26.72 18.34
N ALA A 602 8.27 27.20 19.58
CA ALA A 602 7.32 26.71 20.56
C ALA A 602 5.89 27.03 20.11
N ASP A 603 5.04 26.03 20.25
CA ASP A 603 3.66 26.03 19.78
C ASP A 603 2.85 27.24 20.27
N THR A 604 1.88 27.67 19.47
CA THR A 604 1.02 28.80 19.80
C THR A 604 0.03 28.44 20.93
N LYS A 605 -0.35 29.45 21.73
CA LYS A 605 -1.34 29.31 22.80
C LYS A 605 -2.31 30.47 22.73
N PHE A 606 -3.60 30.13 22.68
CA PHE A 606 -4.72 31.06 22.60
C PHE A 606 -5.39 31.20 23.97
N ASN A 607 -5.69 32.43 24.37
CA ASN A 607 -6.45 32.72 25.59
C ASN A 607 -7.40 33.89 25.34
N PRO A 608 -8.73 33.72 25.48
CA PRO A 608 -9.43 32.51 25.92
C PRO A 608 -9.53 31.42 24.84
N ASN A 609 -9.97 30.22 25.22
CA ASN A 609 -10.05 29.05 24.32
C ASN A 609 -11.22 29.16 23.32
N ARG A 610 -11.27 28.33 22.29
CA ARG A 610 -12.38 28.21 21.32
C ARG A 610 -13.74 27.96 22.02
N GLY A 611 -14.83 28.17 21.29
CA GLY A 611 -16.19 27.88 21.76
C GLY A 611 -17.13 29.08 21.70
N PHE A 612 -18.22 29.02 22.47
CA PHE A 612 -19.26 30.06 22.42
C PHE A 612 -19.04 31.22 23.39
N TYR A 613 -19.27 32.44 22.89
CA TYR A 613 -19.14 33.69 23.65
C TYR A 613 -20.35 34.59 23.45
N SER A 614 -20.70 35.35 24.49
CA SER A 614 -21.85 36.28 24.48
C SER A 614 -21.44 37.76 24.56
N ARG A 615 -20.15 38.04 24.78
CA ARG A 615 -19.60 39.39 24.90
C ARG A 615 -18.24 39.47 24.22
N PRO A 616 -17.89 40.63 23.64
CA PRO A 616 -16.55 40.85 23.11
C PRO A 616 -15.44 40.64 24.15
N PHE A 617 -14.30 40.13 23.72
CA PHE A 617 -13.14 39.88 24.58
C PHE A 617 -11.81 40.11 23.82
N PRO A 618 -10.72 40.42 24.53
CA PRO A 618 -9.38 40.41 23.94
C PRO A 618 -8.86 38.97 23.85
N LEU A 619 -8.42 38.56 22.66
CA LEU A 619 -7.76 37.30 22.37
C LEU A 619 -6.24 37.48 22.40
N GLU A 620 -5.61 36.80 23.36
CA GLU A 620 -4.18 36.69 23.49
C GLU A 620 -3.65 35.46 22.75
N ILE A 621 -2.66 35.64 21.88
CA ILE A 621 -1.92 34.56 21.21
C ILE A 621 -0.46 34.69 21.60
N THR A 622 0.13 33.61 22.13
CA THR A 622 1.50 33.61 22.63
C THR A 622 2.30 32.43 22.08
N SER A 623 3.62 32.58 22.03
CA SER A 623 4.58 31.50 21.81
C SER A 623 5.66 31.64 22.87
N ALA A 624 6.11 30.51 23.44
CA ALA A 624 7.16 30.52 24.46
C ALA A 624 8.55 30.82 23.88
N THR A 625 8.72 30.80 22.55
CA THR A 625 10.01 31.09 21.89
C THR A 625 10.27 32.61 21.88
N PRO A 626 11.29 33.10 22.59
CA PRO A 626 11.58 34.53 22.63
C PRO A 626 11.92 35.06 21.23
N GLY A 627 11.30 36.17 20.81
CA GLY A 627 11.54 36.79 19.51
C GLY A 627 10.90 36.08 18.31
N ALA A 628 10.06 35.07 18.52
CA ALA A 628 9.19 34.55 17.46
C ALA A 628 8.12 35.59 17.07
N VAL A 629 7.81 35.67 15.78
CA VAL A 629 6.72 36.49 15.24
C VAL A 629 5.53 35.59 14.94
N ILE A 630 4.37 35.91 15.49
CA ILE A 630 3.12 35.19 15.22
C ILE A 630 2.42 35.88 14.04
N TYR A 631 2.00 35.11 13.05
CA TYR A 631 1.18 35.56 11.92
C TYR A 631 -0.19 34.89 12.01
N TYR A 632 -1.26 35.63 11.72
CA TYR A 632 -2.62 35.10 11.74
C TYR A 632 -3.46 35.49 10.52
N THR A 633 -4.47 34.69 10.22
CA THR A 633 -5.50 34.93 9.21
C THR A 633 -6.89 34.79 9.84
N LEU A 634 -7.87 35.48 9.24
CA LEU A 634 -9.27 35.49 9.68
C LEU A 634 -10.25 34.95 8.63
N ASP A 635 -9.76 34.73 7.41
CA ASP A 635 -10.54 34.30 6.24
C ASP A 635 -10.50 32.78 5.99
N GLY A 636 -9.89 32.03 6.92
CA GLY A 636 -9.71 30.59 6.82
C GLY A 636 -8.51 30.14 5.98
N SER A 637 -7.81 31.05 5.29
CA SER A 637 -6.58 30.74 4.53
C SER A 637 -5.40 30.39 5.44
N LYS A 638 -4.42 29.64 4.94
CA LYS A 638 -3.23 29.22 5.69
C LYS A 638 -2.36 30.44 6.08
N PRO A 639 -2.11 30.72 7.38
CA PRO A 639 -1.25 31.84 7.77
C PRO A 639 0.21 31.55 7.41
N SER A 640 0.93 32.56 6.95
CA SER A 640 2.38 32.55 6.73
C SER A 640 2.94 33.96 6.83
N PRO A 641 4.28 34.15 6.82
CA PRO A 641 4.89 35.48 6.72
C PRO A 641 4.47 36.28 5.47
N THR A 642 4.06 35.59 4.40
CA THR A 642 3.60 36.19 3.14
C THR A 642 2.07 36.26 3.02
N ASN A 643 1.35 35.42 3.76
CA ASN A 643 -0.10 35.34 3.78
C ASN A 643 -0.61 35.37 5.24
N GLY A 644 -0.44 36.50 5.92
CA GLY A 644 -0.85 36.63 7.32
C GLY A 644 -0.56 38.01 7.89
N THR A 645 -1.35 38.41 8.88
CA THR A 645 -1.13 39.66 9.62
C THR A 645 -0.22 39.38 10.82
N PRO A 646 0.88 40.13 11.04
CA PRO A 646 1.70 39.97 12.23
C PRO A 646 0.92 40.37 13.48
N TYR A 647 0.91 39.49 14.48
CA TYR A 647 0.24 39.68 15.75
C TYR A 647 1.07 40.62 16.64
N ALA A 648 0.59 41.85 16.83
CA ALA A 648 1.25 42.89 17.61
C ALA A 648 0.69 43.08 19.03
N GLY A 649 -0.37 42.36 19.39
CA GLY A 649 -1.07 42.46 20.67
C GLY A 649 -2.49 41.88 20.62
N PRO A 650 -3.24 41.92 21.74
CA PRO A 650 -4.54 41.26 21.84
C PRO A 650 -5.55 41.65 20.75
N LEU A 651 -6.11 40.66 20.07
CA LEU A 651 -7.15 40.86 19.04
C LEU A 651 -8.51 40.99 19.72
N THR A 652 -9.28 42.04 19.43
CA THR A 652 -10.64 42.12 20.01
C THR A 652 -11.62 41.30 19.18
N ILE A 653 -12.04 40.14 19.68
CA ILE A 653 -13.09 39.31 19.07
C ILE A 653 -14.45 39.83 19.52
N ARG A 654 -15.35 40.13 18.57
CA ARG A 654 -16.64 40.80 18.85
C ARG A 654 -17.86 40.07 18.31
N LYS A 655 -17.64 39.11 17.42
CA LYS A 655 -18.63 38.38 16.63
C LYS A 655 -18.05 37.00 16.28
N THR A 656 -18.80 36.18 15.55
CA THR A 656 -18.29 34.88 15.14
C THR A 656 -17.08 35.08 14.24
N GLU A 657 -15.96 34.45 14.61
CA GLU A 657 -14.69 34.66 13.94
C GLU A 657 -13.83 33.39 14.04
N THR A 658 -13.19 33.04 12.94
CA THR A 658 -12.20 31.96 12.88
C THR A 658 -10.82 32.57 12.85
N VAL A 659 -9.93 32.14 13.75
CA VAL A 659 -8.55 32.64 13.82
C VAL A 659 -7.59 31.49 13.59
N ARG A 660 -6.75 31.59 12.56
CA ARG A 660 -5.65 30.64 12.33
C ARG A 660 -4.33 31.35 12.60
N ALA A 661 -3.40 30.74 13.31
CA ALA A 661 -2.10 31.35 13.63
C ALA A 661 -0.92 30.39 13.44
N ILE A 662 0.23 30.94 13.09
CA ILE A 662 1.53 30.27 13.03
C ILE A 662 2.59 31.17 13.67
N ALA A 663 3.53 30.61 14.41
CA ALA A 663 4.70 31.35 14.92
C ALA A 663 5.96 30.97 14.14
N CYS A 664 6.70 31.98 13.69
CA CYS A 664 7.90 31.84 12.88
C CYS A 664 9.09 32.54 13.55
N ARG A 665 10.29 31.99 13.38
CA ARG A 665 11.55 32.62 13.78
C ARG A 665 12.66 32.18 12.85
N ASP A 666 13.42 33.12 12.32
CA ASP A 666 14.54 32.81 11.43
C ASP A 666 15.51 31.81 12.06
N GLY A 667 15.90 30.78 11.29
CA GLY A 667 16.78 29.69 11.73
C GLY A 667 16.11 28.63 12.59
N LEU A 668 14.80 28.74 12.86
CA LEU A 668 13.99 27.70 13.51
C LEU A 668 12.83 27.28 12.61
N GLU A 669 12.41 26.03 12.72
CA GLU A 669 11.22 25.56 12.04
C GLU A 669 9.95 26.15 12.67
N PRO A 670 9.03 26.73 11.87
CA PRO A 670 7.78 27.31 12.36
C PRO A 670 6.91 26.34 13.16
N THR A 671 5.92 26.85 13.89
CA THR A 671 4.90 25.99 14.51
C THR A 671 4.05 25.29 13.46
N ASN A 672 3.30 24.27 13.87
CA ASN A 672 2.05 23.91 13.19
C ASN A 672 1.09 25.12 13.20
N ILE A 673 -0.01 25.00 12.46
CA ILE A 673 -1.06 26.01 12.44
C ILE A 673 -2.14 25.63 13.44
N ASP A 674 -2.30 26.46 14.45
CA ASP A 674 -3.40 26.36 15.39
C ASP A 674 -4.58 27.16 14.86
N THR A 675 -5.77 26.59 15.01
CA THR A 675 -7.03 27.22 14.58
C THR A 675 -8.01 27.25 15.73
N HIS A 676 -8.65 28.40 15.97
CA HIS A 676 -9.69 28.59 16.97
C HIS A 676 -10.93 29.27 16.36
N THR A 677 -12.09 28.65 16.53
CA THR A 677 -13.40 29.23 16.21
C THR A 677 -14.06 29.79 17.46
N TYR A 678 -14.46 31.05 17.41
CA TYR A 678 -15.23 31.72 18.46
C TYR A 678 -16.64 31.98 17.95
N LEU A 679 -17.65 31.36 18.55
CA LEU A 679 -19.04 31.43 18.09
C LEU A 679 -19.83 32.46 18.91
N PHE A 680 -20.42 33.45 18.25
CA PHE A 680 -21.32 34.42 18.85
C PHE A 680 -22.76 34.15 18.41
N PRO A 681 -23.64 33.67 19.30
CA PRO A 681 -25.01 33.33 18.92
C PRO A 681 -25.75 34.48 18.24
N GLY A 682 -25.56 35.72 18.69
CA GLY A 682 -26.18 36.89 18.04
C GLY A 682 -25.78 37.07 16.58
N ASP A 683 -24.55 36.75 16.20
CA ASP A 683 -24.05 36.83 14.82
C ASP A 683 -24.63 35.69 13.98
N ILE A 684 -24.67 34.47 14.54
CA ILE A 684 -25.27 33.28 13.92
C ILE A 684 -26.76 33.51 13.63
N LEU A 685 -27.52 34.05 14.58
CA LEU A 685 -28.95 34.37 14.41
C LEU A 685 -29.21 35.39 13.28
N SER A 686 -28.23 36.25 13.00
CA SER A 686 -28.30 37.27 11.96
C SER A 686 -27.56 36.89 10.66
N GLN A 687 -27.17 35.62 10.52
CA GLN A 687 -26.51 35.09 9.33
C GLN A 687 -27.40 35.31 8.10
N GLY A 688 -27.05 36.28 7.26
CA GLY A 688 -27.83 36.67 6.08
C GLY A 688 -27.46 35.89 4.81
N PRO A 689 -28.09 36.21 3.66
CA PRO A 689 -27.91 35.49 2.40
C PRO A 689 -26.60 35.83 1.68
N ARG A 690 -25.81 36.78 2.20
CA ARG A 690 -24.51 37.20 1.67
C ARG A 690 -23.51 37.45 2.81
N PRO A 691 -23.09 36.38 3.51
CA PRO A 691 -22.18 36.53 4.63
C PRO A 691 -20.83 37.10 4.17
N PRO A 692 -20.20 38.00 4.95
CA PRO A 692 -18.89 38.57 4.61
C PRO A 692 -17.83 37.48 4.41
N GLY A 693 -17.01 37.60 3.35
CA GLY A 693 -15.95 36.64 3.04
C GLY A 693 -16.41 35.42 2.24
N PHE A 694 -17.71 35.25 1.98
CA PHE A 694 -18.24 34.16 1.17
C PHE A 694 -18.66 34.64 -0.23
N PRO A 695 -18.52 33.80 -1.27
CA PRO A 695 -18.88 34.19 -2.62
C PRO A 695 -20.40 34.27 -2.80
N ALA A 696 -20.81 35.13 -3.73
CA ALA A 696 -22.21 35.34 -4.08
C ALA A 696 -22.85 34.16 -4.85
N THR A 697 -22.05 33.16 -5.23
CA THR A 697 -22.48 31.92 -5.89
C THR A 697 -21.65 30.72 -5.40
N TRP A 698 -22.21 29.52 -5.49
CA TRP A 698 -21.45 28.26 -5.32
C TRP A 698 -21.08 27.75 -6.71
N GLY A 699 -19.99 28.25 -7.28
CA GLY A 699 -19.71 28.13 -8.70
C GLY A 699 -20.85 28.73 -9.54
N SER A 700 -21.59 27.90 -10.28
CA SER A 700 -22.74 28.32 -11.09
C SER A 700 -24.09 28.24 -10.37
N ARG A 701 -24.11 27.87 -9.08
CA ARG A 701 -25.34 27.58 -8.33
C ARG A 701 -25.76 28.75 -7.43
N VAL A 702 -27.06 28.84 -7.16
CA VAL A 702 -27.63 29.79 -6.21
C VAL A 702 -27.27 29.33 -4.78
N PRO A 703 -26.56 30.16 -4.00
CA PRO A 703 -26.20 29.81 -2.65
C PRO A 703 -27.38 29.98 -1.71
N ASP A 704 -27.33 29.26 -0.61
CA ASP A 704 -28.29 29.35 0.48
C ASP A 704 -27.46 29.35 1.77
N TYR A 705 -27.27 30.53 2.35
CA TYR A 705 -26.48 30.74 3.56
C TYR A 705 -27.34 31.15 4.75
N GLU A 706 -28.54 31.66 4.52
CA GLU A 706 -29.26 32.46 5.51
C GLU A 706 -29.83 31.58 6.65
N MET A 707 -29.92 32.17 7.85
CA MET A 707 -30.86 31.71 8.87
C MET A 707 -32.20 32.40 8.61
N ASP A 708 -33.24 31.62 8.30
CA ASP A 708 -34.54 32.09 7.86
C ASP A 708 -35.12 33.14 8.84
N PRO A 709 -35.22 34.42 8.42
CA PRO A 709 -35.70 35.50 9.27
C PRO A 709 -37.20 35.39 9.58
N ASP A 710 -37.96 34.60 8.81
CA ASP A 710 -39.36 34.30 9.12
C ASP A 710 -39.49 33.29 10.26
N LEU A 711 -38.44 32.51 10.55
CA LEU A 711 -38.38 31.60 11.68
C LEU A 711 -37.69 32.20 12.91
N VAL A 712 -36.56 32.89 12.73
CA VAL A 712 -35.76 33.46 13.83
C VAL A 712 -36.37 34.76 14.36
N GLY A 713 -37.03 34.69 15.51
CA GLY A 713 -37.74 35.79 16.16
C GLY A 713 -39.26 35.65 16.05
N PRO A 714 -39.85 35.60 14.83
CA PRO A 714 -41.30 35.49 14.66
C PRO A 714 -41.89 34.15 15.09
N VAL A 715 -41.21 33.03 14.83
CA VAL A 715 -41.68 31.68 15.18
C VAL A 715 -40.95 31.14 16.40
N TYR A 716 -39.62 31.18 16.37
CA TYR A 716 -38.77 30.76 17.47
C TYR A 716 -38.17 31.99 18.12
N SER A 717 -38.26 32.10 19.45
CA SER A 717 -37.54 33.16 20.14
C SER A 717 -36.03 32.99 19.95
N THR A 718 -35.30 34.10 20.02
CA THR A 718 -33.83 34.06 19.89
C THR A 718 -33.20 33.12 20.92
N GLU A 719 -33.71 33.09 22.15
CA GLU A 719 -33.25 32.19 23.21
C GLU A 719 -33.41 30.71 22.83
N GLN A 720 -34.57 30.31 22.29
CA GLN A 720 -34.79 28.94 21.82
C GLN A 720 -33.82 28.54 20.71
N VAL A 721 -33.52 29.44 19.77
CA VAL A 721 -32.55 29.14 18.71
C VAL A 721 -31.13 29.03 19.30
N VAL A 722 -30.77 29.86 20.28
CA VAL A 722 -29.46 29.75 20.97
C VAL A 722 -29.33 28.44 21.75
N ASP A 723 -30.38 28.03 22.47
CA ASP A 723 -30.40 26.76 23.20
C ASP A 723 -30.27 25.57 22.24
N SER A 724 -30.97 25.63 21.11
CA SER A 724 -30.85 24.67 20.00
C SER A 724 -29.44 24.59 19.42
N LEU A 725 -28.75 25.72 19.22
CA LEU A 725 -27.36 25.74 18.75
C LEU A 725 -26.36 25.13 19.75
N ARG A 726 -26.73 25.03 21.04
CA ARG A 726 -25.89 24.48 22.12
C ARG A 726 -26.29 23.08 22.57
N SER A 727 -27.36 22.52 22.00
CA SER A 727 -27.91 21.24 22.45
C SER A 727 -27.13 20.02 21.94
N LEU A 728 -26.19 20.20 21.01
CA LEU A 728 -25.31 19.16 20.49
C LEU A 728 -23.84 19.60 20.55
N PRO A 729 -22.89 18.64 20.53
CA PRO A 729 -21.48 18.91 20.30
C PRO A 729 -21.24 19.71 19.02
N THR A 730 -20.14 20.43 18.96
CA THR A 730 -19.77 21.24 17.80
C THR A 730 -18.58 20.64 17.05
N VAL A 731 -18.71 20.60 15.73
CA VAL A 731 -17.60 20.43 14.78
C VAL A 731 -17.47 21.72 13.98
N SER A 732 -16.32 22.39 14.10
CA SER A 732 -15.97 23.53 13.24
C SER A 732 -14.95 23.08 12.21
N VAL A 733 -15.18 23.43 10.96
CA VAL A 733 -14.23 23.22 9.85
C VAL A 733 -13.81 24.58 9.32
N VAL A 734 -12.50 24.83 9.32
CA VAL A 734 -11.91 26.08 8.84
C VAL A 734 -10.96 25.80 7.69
N MET A 735 -11.19 26.46 6.55
CA MET A 735 -10.44 26.26 5.32
C MET A 735 -10.50 27.48 4.41
N ASN A 736 -9.72 27.47 3.34
CA ASN A 736 -9.85 28.50 2.31
C ASN A 736 -11.25 28.43 1.68
N VAL A 737 -11.92 29.57 1.57
CA VAL A 737 -13.30 29.65 1.05
C VAL A 737 -13.37 29.24 -0.43
N ASP A 738 -12.31 29.46 -1.20
CA ASP A 738 -12.25 29.07 -2.61
C ASP A 738 -12.22 27.55 -2.78
N ASP A 739 -11.56 26.83 -1.87
CA ASP A 739 -11.55 25.36 -1.86
C ASP A 739 -12.94 24.76 -1.61
N LEU A 740 -13.88 25.53 -1.06
CA LEU A 740 -15.30 25.16 -0.98
C LEU A 740 -16.05 25.54 -2.26
N PHE A 741 -15.98 26.82 -2.66
CA PHE A 741 -17.01 27.42 -3.52
C PHE A 741 -16.52 27.95 -4.87
N ASP A 742 -15.21 27.94 -5.14
CA ASP A 742 -14.68 28.32 -6.44
C ASP A 742 -15.26 27.42 -7.55
N GLY A 743 -15.57 28.03 -8.70
CA GLY A 743 -16.24 27.33 -9.80
C GLY A 743 -15.38 26.26 -10.45
N SER A 744 -14.06 26.38 -10.40
CA SER A 744 -13.13 25.44 -11.03
C SER A 744 -12.56 24.42 -10.05
N THR A 745 -12.30 24.83 -8.81
CA THR A 745 -11.53 24.05 -7.83
C THR A 745 -12.30 23.71 -6.56
N GLY A 746 -13.38 24.44 -6.26
CA GLY A 746 -14.15 24.28 -5.04
C GLY A 746 -14.98 22.99 -5.03
N PHE A 747 -14.79 22.13 -4.03
CA PHE A 747 -15.44 20.81 -4.00
C PHE A 747 -16.95 20.90 -3.73
N TYR A 748 -17.41 21.96 -3.06
CA TYR A 748 -18.82 22.18 -2.78
C TYR A 748 -19.55 22.71 -4.03
N ALA A 749 -18.92 23.63 -4.76
CA ALA A 749 -19.39 24.07 -6.08
C ALA A 749 -19.41 22.93 -7.11
N ASN A 750 -18.40 22.05 -7.04
CA ASN A 750 -18.22 20.91 -7.93
C ASN A 750 -18.64 19.57 -7.30
N SER A 751 -19.73 19.58 -6.53
CA SER A 751 -20.13 18.46 -5.68
C SER A 751 -20.23 17.08 -6.35
N ASN A 752 -20.38 16.95 -7.67
CA ASN A 752 -20.44 15.64 -8.35
C ASN A 752 -19.08 14.96 -8.54
N GLN A 753 -18.00 15.72 -8.37
CA GLN A 753 -16.64 15.24 -8.54
C GLN A 753 -16.20 14.35 -7.37
N ARG A 754 -15.19 13.50 -7.59
CA ARG A 754 -14.77 12.44 -6.67
C ARG A 754 -13.28 12.19 -6.78
N GLY A 755 -12.73 11.44 -5.84
CA GLY A 755 -11.32 11.10 -5.85
C GLY A 755 -10.52 12.03 -4.96
N ASP A 756 -9.26 11.68 -4.76
CA ASP A 756 -8.36 12.37 -3.83
C ASP A 756 -8.00 13.77 -4.37
N GLU A 757 -8.08 13.98 -5.68
CA GLU A 757 -7.90 15.28 -6.32
C GLU A 757 -8.98 16.33 -5.96
N TRP A 758 -10.12 15.88 -5.41
CA TRP A 758 -11.20 16.72 -4.89
C TRP A 758 -11.24 16.80 -3.37
N GLU A 759 -10.25 16.20 -2.69
CA GLU A 759 -10.01 16.42 -1.28
C GLU A 759 -9.23 17.71 -1.08
N LYS A 760 -9.63 18.50 -0.08
CA LYS A 760 -9.05 19.81 0.21
C LYS A 760 -8.55 19.90 1.64
N PRO A 761 -7.41 20.57 1.89
CA PRO A 761 -6.88 20.74 3.24
C PRO A 761 -7.80 21.65 4.07
N CYS A 762 -8.02 21.26 5.31
CA CYS A 762 -8.82 22.03 6.27
C CYS A 762 -8.31 21.79 7.71
N SER A 763 -8.78 22.62 8.64
CA SER A 763 -8.65 22.38 10.08
C SER A 763 -9.99 21.97 10.65
N TYR A 764 -9.99 20.92 11.48
CA TYR A 764 -11.14 20.49 12.27
C TYR A 764 -10.97 20.91 13.72
N GLU A 765 -12.06 21.36 14.34
CA GLU A 765 -12.15 21.60 15.77
C GLU A 765 -13.36 20.84 16.32
N PHE A 766 -13.14 20.04 17.35
CA PHE A 766 -14.19 19.30 18.06
C PHE A 766 -14.29 19.89 19.47
N PHE A 767 -15.45 20.42 19.84
CA PHE A 767 -15.64 21.01 21.17
C PHE A 767 -17.11 20.93 21.64
N ASP A 768 -17.32 21.25 22.92
CA ASP A 768 -18.61 21.13 23.62
C ASP A 768 -19.18 19.70 23.64
N PHE A 769 -18.29 18.69 23.64
CA PHE A 769 -18.66 17.31 23.89
C PHE A 769 -19.04 17.09 25.36
N PRO A 770 -19.94 16.15 25.69
CA PRO A 770 -20.38 15.91 27.07
C PRO A 770 -19.25 15.59 28.05
N SER A 771 -18.13 15.05 27.57
CA SER A 771 -16.92 14.77 28.37
C SER A 771 -16.12 16.02 28.75
N GLY A 772 -16.40 17.17 28.11
CA GLY A 772 -15.57 18.38 28.17
C GLY A 772 -14.31 18.31 27.32
N ALA A 773 -14.06 17.19 26.61
CA ALA A 773 -12.91 17.04 25.73
C ALA A 773 -13.02 17.98 24.52
N GLN A 774 -11.90 18.58 24.13
CA GLN A 774 -11.79 19.39 22.92
C GLN A 774 -10.47 19.11 22.22
N VAL A 775 -10.45 19.17 20.88
CA VAL A 775 -9.25 18.97 20.09
C VAL A 775 -9.29 19.78 18.80
N GLN A 776 -8.10 20.11 18.29
CA GLN A 776 -7.90 20.64 16.94
C GLN A 776 -6.83 19.83 16.22
N LEU A 777 -7.05 19.61 14.94
CA LEU A 777 -6.10 18.99 14.03
C LEU A 777 -6.43 19.39 12.59
N ASN A 778 -5.45 19.27 11.72
CA ASN A 778 -5.65 19.43 10.29
C ASN A 778 -6.03 18.10 9.64
N GLY A 779 -6.73 18.16 8.52
CA GLY A 779 -7.14 17.00 7.75
C GLY A 779 -7.67 17.36 6.36
N GLY A 780 -8.02 16.35 5.60
CA GLY A 780 -8.68 16.48 4.30
C GLY A 780 -10.19 16.52 4.44
N ILE A 781 -10.86 17.23 3.54
CA ILE A 781 -12.32 17.24 3.42
C ILE A 781 -12.78 17.14 1.96
N ARG A 782 -13.85 16.38 1.71
CA ARG A 782 -14.54 16.34 0.41
C ARG A 782 -16.00 15.95 0.53
N ALA A 783 -16.79 16.23 -0.51
CA ALA A 783 -18.17 15.76 -0.62
C ALA A 783 -18.24 14.25 -0.98
N VAL A 784 -19.16 13.51 -0.37
CA VAL A 784 -19.31 12.05 -0.56
C VAL A 784 -20.76 11.59 -0.73
N GLY A 785 -20.93 10.35 -1.19
CA GLY A 785 -22.24 9.74 -1.46
C GLY A 785 -22.76 10.00 -2.87
N ARG A 786 -23.83 9.33 -3.28
CA ARG A 786 -24.39 9.50 -4.63
C ARG A 786 -25.44 10.59 -4.66
N ALA A 787 -26.57 10.38 -3.99
CA ALA A 787 -27.69 11.33 -3.97
C ALA A 787 -27.39 12.59 -3.15
N SER A 788 -26.55 12.47 -2.12
CA SER A 788 -26.12 13.56 -1.24
C SER A 788 -25.46 14.72 -2.00
N ARG A 789 -24.73 14.40 -3.07
CA ARG A 789 -23.96 15.35 -3.88
C ARG A 789 -24.78 16.07 -4.93
N SER A 790 -26.06 15.75 -5.07
CA SER A 790 -26.94 16.47 -5.99
C SER A 790 -26.99 17.95 -5.63
N ALA A 791 -26.83 18.81 -6.64
CA ALA A 791 -26.87 20.26 -6.49
C ALA A 791 -28.18 20.78 -5.86
N ASP A 792 -29.27 20.03 -6.05
CA ASP A 792 -30.59 20.38 -5.53
C ASP A 792 -30.63 20.36 -3.99
N ARG A 793 -29.78 19.55 -3.35
CA ARG A 793 -29.76 19.36 -1.88
C ARG A 793 -29.29 20.59 -1.09
N GLY A 794 -28.31 21.34 -1.59
CA GLY A 794 -27.67 22.44 -0.87
C GLY A 794 -26.74 22.02 0.30
N LYS A 795 -27.11 21.02 1.10
CA LYS A 795 -26.31 20.46 2.20
C LYS A 795 -25.78 19.06 1.85
N HIS A 796 -24.45 18.89 1.73
CA HIS A 796 -23.83 17.65 1.27
C HIS A 796 -23.31 16.77 2.41
N ASN A 797 -23.25 15.46 2.22
CA ASN A 797 -22.46 14.61 3.11
C ASN A 797 -20.97 14.85 2.83
N LEU A 798 -20.16 14.95 3.89
CA LEU A 798 -18.73 15.22 3.82
C LEU A 798 -17.96 14.03 4.39
N ARG A 799 -16.73 13.82 3.90
CA ARG A 799 -15.76 12.91 4.50
C ARG A 799 -14.63 13.72 5.06
N ALA A 800 -14.32 13.49 6.33
CA ALA A 800 -13.10 13.94 6.98
C ALA A 800 -12.06 12.83 6.91
N VAL A 801 -10.84 13.16 6.50
CA VAL A 801 -9.72 12.21 6.38
C VAL A 801 -8.52 12.77 7.12
N PHE A 802 -7.83 11.91 7.86
CA PHE A 802 -6.61 12.24 8.59
C PHE A 802 -5.48 11.42 7.95
N ARG A 803 -4.45 12.13 7.47
CA ARG A 803 -3.29 11.55 6.76
C ARG A 803 -2.12 12.55 6.81
N SER A 804 -0.89 12.04 6.71
CA SER A 804 0.36 12.80 6.85
C SER A 804 0.45 14.02 5.93
N GLU A 805 -0.21 13.98 4.77
CA GLU A 805 -0.33 15.10 3.84
C GLU A 805 -0.89 16.38 4.49
N TYR A 806 -1.78 16.25 5.47
CA TYR A 806 -2.49 17.39 6.09
C TYR A 806 -2.07 17.66 7.54
N GLY A 807 -1.57 16.64 8.25
CA GLY A 807 -1.30 16.69 9.67
C GLY A 807 -1.27 15.28 10.27
N PRO A 808 -1.70 15.09 11.53
CA PRO A 808 -1.76 13.76 12.13
C PRO A 808 -2.54 12.76 11.27
N THR A 809 -2.06 11.52 11.21
CA THR A 809 -2.68 10.42 10.44
C THR A 809 -3.98 9.91 11.07
N LYS A 810 -4.24 10.24 12.34
CA LYS A 810 -5.46 9.86 13.07
C LYS A 810 -6.02 11.00 13.90
N LEU A 811 -7.35 11.07 14.01
CA LEU A 811 -8.01 11.78 15.09
C LEU A 811 -7.91 10.95 16.36
N ARG A 812 -7.20 11.44 17.37
CA ARG A 812 -7.14 10.84 18.71
C ARG A 812 -8.09 11.59 19.67
N PHE A 813 -9.33 11.12 19.78
CA PHE A 813 -10.41 11.79 20.52
C PHE A 813 -11.49 10.81 21.01
N PRO A 814 -12.08 10.95 22.22
CA PRO A 814 -13.19 10.11 22.68
C PRO A 814 -14.51 10.51 22.02
N LEU A 815 -14.62 10.24 20.70
CA LEU A 815 -15.71 10.71 19.85
C LEU A 815 -17.05 10.04 20.18
N PHE A 816 -17.05 8.73 20.45
CA PHE A 816 -18.25 7.95 20.73
C PHE A 816 -18.36 7.64 22.23
N PRO A 817 -19.30 8.27 22.96
CA PRO A 817 -19.44 8.01 24.39
C PRO A 817 -19.72 6.53 24.70
N GLY A 818 -18.98 5.98 25.66
CA GLY A 818 -19.16 4.60 26.12
C GLY A 818 -18.40 3.55 25.31
N THR A 819 -17.57 3.94 24.35
CA THR A 819 -16.61 3.05 23.69
C THR A 819 -15.21 3.23 24.29
N GLY A 820 -14.33 2.23 24.13
CA GLY A 820 -12.89 2.35 24.40
C GLY A 820 -12.08 2.84 23.20
N VAL A 821 -12.73 3.08 22.06
CA VAL A 821 -12.08 3.46 20.80
C VAL A 821 -11.93 4.97 20.76
N THR A 822 -10.69 5.44 20.61
CA THR A 822 -10.35 6.86 20.61
C THR A 822 -9.59 7.29 19.36
N GLU A 823 -9.41 6.42 18.37
CA GLU A 823 -8.59 6.70 17.18
C GLU A 823 -9.39 6.47 15.91
N PHE A 824 -9.32 7.41 14.98
CA PHE A 824 -10.08 7.35 13.71
C PHE A 824 -9.24 7.88 12.55
N ASN A 825 -9.16 7.11 11.46
CA ASN A 825 -8.45 7.52 10.24
C ASN A 825 -9.36 8.37 9.33
N SER A 826 -10.67 8.10 9.33
CA SER A 826 -11.64 8.91 8.61
C SER A 826 -13.03 8.87 9.25
N LEU A 827 -13.78 9.95 9.05
CA LEU A 827 -15.16 10.10 9.53
C LEU A 827 -16.09 10.51 8.39
N ILE A 828 -17.35 10.11 8.48
CA ILE A 828 -18.40 10.64 7.62
C ILE A 828 -19.23 11.64 8.42
N LEU A 829 -19.30 12.88 7.91
CA LEU A 829 -20.24 13.90 8.36
C LEU A 829 -21.45 13.85 7.42
N ARG A 830 -22.52 13.18 7.82
CA ARG A 830 -23.73 13.00 7.00
C ARG A 830 -24.78 14.06 7.31
N GLY A 831 -25.20 14.80 6.29
CA GLY A 831 -26.21 15.86 6.38
C GLY A 831 -27.66 15.37 6.27
N GLY A 832 -27.93 14.07 6.47
CA GLY A 832 -29.29 13.51 6.49
C GLY A 832 -30.02 13.44 5.14
N ASN A 833 -29.30 13.51 4.02
CA ASN A 833 -29.85 13.77 2.68
C ASN A 833 -31.04 12.93 2.16
N GLY A 834 -31.29 11.70 2.61
CA GLY A 834 -32.49 10.95 2.19
C GLY A 834 -33.60 10.89 3.23
N ASP A 835 -33.38 11.45 4.42
CA ASP A 835 -34.33 11.52 5.53
C ASP A 835 -34.33 12.91 6.19
N SER A 836 -34.32 13.98 5.39
CA SER A 836 -34.29 15.37 5.84
C SER A 836 -35.17 16.28 4.98
N TRP A 837 -35.38 17.51 5.44
CA TRP A 837 -36.10 18.55 4.68
C TRP A 837 -35.38 18.98 3.39
N LEU A 838 -34.10 18.61 3.24
CA LEU A 838 -33.27 18.86 2.05
C LEU A 838 -33.59 17.91 0.89
N ASN A 839 -34.51 16.97 1.12
CA ASN A 839 -34.98 16.09 0.08
C ASN A 839 -36.41 16.42 -0.33
N PRO A 840 -36.63 17.01 -1.53
CA PRO A 840 -37.93 17.50 -1.94
C PRO A 840 -38.96 16.36 -2.07
N GLY A 841 -38.51 15.11 -2.23
CA GLY A 841 -39.40 13.95 -2.24
C GLY A 841 -39.92 13.51 -0.87
N VAL A 842 -39.28 13.94 0.22
CA VAL A 842 -39.55 13.41 1.58
C VAL A 842 -39.77 14.48 2.65
N VAL A 843 -39.78 15.78 2.30
CA VAL A 843 -39.93 16.91 3.26
C VAL A 843 -41.04 16.67 4.30
N GLU A 844 -42.21 16.22 3.87
CA GLU A 844 -43.39 15.99 4.73
C GLU A 844 -43.25 14.81 5.71
N ARG A 845 -42.23 13.98 5.51
CA ARG A 845 -42.02 12.71 6.21
C ARG A 845 -40.60 12.59 6.77
N ALA A 846 -39.80 13.63 6.68
CA ALA A 846 -38.43 13.66 7.17
C ALA A 846 -38.43 13.42 8.69
N GLN A 847 -37.52 12.56 9.16
CA GLN A 847 -37.39 12.23 10.57
C GLN A 847 -35.97 12.36 11.09
N TYR A 848 -34.94 12.39 10.24
CA TYR A 848 -33.52 12.51 10.62
C TYR A 848 -32.99 11.40 11.56
N ILE A 849 -33.74 10.31 11.77
CA ILE A 849 -33.41 9.26 12.76
C ILE A 849 -33.48 7.84 12.20
N ARG A 850 -33.99 7.62 10.97
CA ARG A 850 -34.24 6.27 10.44
C ARG A 850 -33.00 5.39 10.35
N ASP A 851 -31.93 5.94 9.80
CA ASP A 851 -30.66 5.23 9.65
C ASP A 851 -30.07 4.89 11.02
N GLN A 852 -30.16 5.82 11.97
CA GLN A 852 -29.68 5.59 13.34
C GLN A 852 -30.53 4.56 14.08
N TRP A 853 -31.85 4.61 13.93
CA TRP A 853 -32.76 3.64 14.54
C TRP A 853 -32.43 2.21 14.13
N HIS A 854 -32.01 1.96 12.88
CA HIS A 854 -31.58 0.63 12.44
C HIS A 854 -30.31 0.17 13.19
N ARG A 855 -29.33 1.06 13.38
CA ARG A 855 -28.12 0.73 14.15
C ARG A 855 -28.45 0.48 15.62
N ASP A 856 -29.36 1.25 16.19
CA ASP A 856 -29.83 1.04 17.58
C ASP A 856 -30.61 -0.25 17.73
N ALA A 857 -31.47 -0.59 16.76
CA ALA A 857 -32.20 -1.84 16.72
C ALA A 857 -31.24 -3.03 16.60
N GLN A 858 -30.24 -2.95 15.72
CA GLN A 858 -29.19 -3.94 15.57
C GLN A 858 -28.37 -4.11 16.86
N ARG A 859 -27.97 -3.00 17.50
CA ARG A 859 -27.33 -3.04 18.83
C ARG A 859 -28.21 -3.72 19.86
N LYS A 860 -29.52 -3.41 19.87
CA LYS A 860 -30.47 -3.92 20.86
C LYS A 860 -30.73 -5.42 20.73
N THR A 861 -30.60 -5.98 19.53
CA THR A 861 -30.66 -7.44 19.31
C THR A 861 -29.37 -8.17 19.71
N GLY A 862 -28.34 -7.44 20.15
CA GLY A 862 -27.05 -7.99 20.59
C GLY A 862 -26.05 -8.19 19.46
N GLN A 863 -26.29 -7.54 18.31
CA GLN A 863 -25.49 -7.71 17.09
C GLN A 863 -24.40 -6.64 16.95
N PRO A 864 -23.33 -6.92 16.17
CA PRO A 864 -22.37 -5.91 15.75
C PRO A 864 -23.07 -4.74 15.06
N PHE A 865 -22.65 -3.51 15.38
CA PHE A 865 -23.25 -2.29 14.85
C PHE A 865 -22.18 -1.21 14.71
N GLN A 866 -22.49 -0.15 13.95
CA GLN A 866 -21.61 1.01 13.79
C GLN A 866 -22.01 2.13 14.75
N HIS A 867 -21.02 2.81 15.34
CA HIS A 867 -21.25 3.94 16.24
C HIS A 867 -21.52 5.24 15.46
N GLN A 868 -22.32 6.11 16.07
CA GLN A 868 -22.70 7.41 15.52
C GLN A 868 -23.11 8.37 16.64
N ILE A 869 -22.90 9.67 16.43
CA ILE A 869 -23.46 10.77 17.23
C ILE A 869 -24.05 11.88 16.34
N TYR A 870 -24.82 12.79 16.95
CA TYR A 870 -25.24 14.05 16.34
C TYR A 870 -24.31 15.19 16.73
N ALA A 871 -24.07 16.13 15.83
CA ALA A 871 -23.30 17.34 16.07
C ALA A 871 -23.79 18.51 15.21
N HIS A 872 -23.51 19.72 15.65
CA HIS A 872 -23.65 20.94 14.85
C HIS A 872 -22.39 21.17 14.04
N LEU A 873 -22.54 21.37 12.72
CA LEU A 873 -21.42 21.69 11.83
C LEU A 873 -21.36 23.19 11.56
N TYR A 874 -20.15 23.74 11.65
CA TYR A 874 -19.82 25.09 11.21
C TYR A 874 -18.77 25.03 10.10
N LEU A 875 -18.97 25.80 9.03
CA LEU A 875 -18.00 25.96 7.94
C LEU A 875 -17.53 27.41 7.91
N ASN A 876 -16.25 27.65 8.20
CA ASN A 876 -15.66 28.99 8.31
C ASN A 876 -16.50 29.94 9.21
N GLY A 877 -16.97 29.42 10.34
CA GLY A 877 -17.80 30.17 11.30
C GLY A 877 -19.28 30.28 10.96
N LEU A 878 -19.73 29.94 9.74
CA LEU A 878 -21.15 29.90 9.42
C LEU A 878 -21.80 28.63 9.95
N TYR A 879 -22.98 28.76 10.54
CA TYR A 879 -23.77 27.60 10.94
C TYR A 879 -24.30 26.87 9.70
N TRP A 880 -23.95 25.59 9.59
CA TRP A 880 -24.29 24.75 8.45
C TRP A 880 -25.39 23.73 8.75
N GLY A 881 -25.76 23.54 10.01
CA GLY A 881 -26.85 22.65 10.40
C GLY A 881 -26.41 21.39 11.15
N MET A 882 -27.39 20.54 11.46
CA MET A 882 -27.19 19.29 12.18
C MET A 882 -26.61 18.20 11.28
N TYR A 883 -25.58 17.51 11.74
CA TYR A 883 -24.92 16.40 11.05
C TYR A 883 -24.85 15.17 11.94
N HIS A 884 -24.84 14.01 11.28
CA HIS A 884 -24.47 12.75 11.89
C HIS A 884 -22.98 12.53 11.69
N ILE A 885 -22.24 12.21 12.76
CA ILE A 885 -20.85 11.77 12.68
C ILE A 885 -20.83 10.26 12.92
N PHE A 886 -20.33 9.50 11.95
CA PHE A 886 -20.12 8.06 12.13
C PHE A 886 -18.83 7.61 11.47
N GLU A 887 -18.31 6.50 11.97
CA GLU A 887 -17.11 5.86 11.43
C GLU A 887 -17.37 5.27 10.06
N ARG A 888 -16.37 5.37 9.19
CA ARG A 888 -16.46 4.70 7.90
C ARG A 888 -16.36 3.18 8.13
N PHE A 889 -17.10 2.40 7.33
CA PHE A 889 -16.95 0.94 7.36
C PHE A 889 -15.70 0.57 6.57
N GLU A 890 -14.58 0.45 7.28
CA GLU A 890 -13.28 0.00 6.78
C GLU A 890 -12.66 -0.98 7.79
N ASP A 891 -11.50 -1.50 7.44
CA ASP A 891 -10.69 -2.40 8.25
C ASP A 891 -10.26 -1.80 9.59
N ASP A 892 -9.91 -0.51 9.62
CA ASP A 892 -9.57 0.25 10.83
C ASP A 892 -10.68 0.17 11.90
N MET A 893 -11.92 0.42 11.50
CA MET A 893 -13.10 0.32 12.37
C MET A 893 -13.30 -1.12 12.85
N LEU A 894 -13.15 -2.10 11.97
CA LEU A 894 -13.34 -3.50 12.33
C LEU A 894 -12.29 -3.96 13.36
N ALA A 895 -11.03 -3.61 13.14
CA ALA A 895 -9.94 -3.87 14.07
C ALA A 895 -10.14 -3.16 15.42
N ALA A 896 -10.50 -1.87 15.41
CA ALA A 896 -10.67 -1.08 16.62
C ALA A 896 -11.83 -1.56 17.51
N HIS A 897 -12.97 -1.97 16.92
CA HIS A 897 -14.16 -2.37 17.69
C HIS A 897 -14.28 -3.87 17.95
N PHE A 898 -13.65 -4.71 17.10
CA PHE A 898 -13.80 -6.17 17.18
C PHE A 898 -12.46 -6.92 17.30
N GLY A 899 -11.34 -6.19 17.42
CA GLY A 899 -9.99 -6.71 17.67
C GLY A 899 -9.27 -7.24 16.42
N GLY A 900 -7.99 -7.59 16.58
CA GLY A 900 -7.10 -7.97 15.47
C GLY A 900 -6.44 -6.76 14.81
N ARG A 901 -5.63 -7.00 13.78
CA ARG A 901 -5.02 -5.97 12.95
C ARG A 901 -5.89 -5.64 11.74
N GLU A 902 -5.65 -4.53 11.07
CA GLU A 902 -6.45 -4.09 9.91
C GLU A 902 -6.41 -5.15 8.79
N GLU A 903 -5.23 -5.71 8.51
CA GLU A 903 -4.99 -6.75 7.51
C GLU A 903 -5.63 -8.12 7.83
N ASP A 904 -6.09 -8.33 9.06
CA ASP A 904 -6.77 -9.56 9.49
C ASP A 904 -8.23 -9.63 9.01
N TRP A 905 -8.75 -8.60 8.36
CA TRP A 905 -10.17 -8.51 8.00
C TRP A 905 -10.44 -8.68 6.51
N ASP A 906 -11.36 -9.58 6.17
CA ASP A 906 -12.09 -9.52 4.91
C ASP A 906 -13.28 -8.56 5.10
N ALA A 907 -13.30 -7.43 4.39
CA ALA A 907 -14.36 -6.43 4.46
C ALA A 907 -14.97 -6.20 3.07
N ILE A 908 -16.29 -6.36 2.94
CA ILE A 908 -16.98 -6.31 1.65
C ILE A 908 -18.26 -5.49 1.71
N LYS A 909 -18.67 -4.99 0.55
CA LYS A 909 -19.93 -4.28 0.36
C LYS A 909 -20.48 -4.45 -1.05
N ASP A 910 -21.64 -3.87 -1.32
CA ASP A 910 -22.16 -3.75 -2.68
C ASP A 910 -21.33 -2.77 -3.53
N GLY A 911 -21.05 -3.13 -4.79
CA GLY A 911 -20.32 -2.28 -5.74
C GLY A 911 -21.20 -1.25 -6.46
N GLY A 912 -22.35 -0.88 -5.88
CA GLY A 912 -23.29 0.09 -6.46
C GLY A 912 -24.10 -0.42 -7.66
N SER A 913 -24.06 -1.74 -7.94
CA SER A 913 -24.91 -2.44 -8.90
C SER A 913 -25.30 -3.81 -8.34
N ALA A 914 -26.54 -4.24 -8.57
CA ALA A 914 -27.04 -5.50 -8.04
C ALA A 914 -26.17 -6.69 -8.49
N SER A 915 -25.78 -7.54 -7.55
CA SER A 915 -24.90 -8.71 -7.73
C SER A 915 -23.41 -8.44 -7.92
N VAL A 916 -22.97 -7.17 -7.89
CA VAL A 916 -21.54 -6.79 -7.92
C VAL A 916 -21.06 -6.50 -6.50
N LEU A 917 -19.97 -7.16 -6.10
CA LEU A 917 -19.32 -6.95 -4.80
C LEU A 917 -18.12 -6.03 -4.97
N GLU A 918 -17.91 -5.15 -3.99
CA GLU A 918 -16.70 -4.36 -3.83
C GLU A 918 -15.96 -4.86 -2.60
N VAL A 919 -14.66 -5.11 -2.76
CA VAL A 919 -13.75 -5.43 -1.67
C VAL A 919 -13.28 -4.12 -1.07
N VAL A 920 -13.53 -3.95 0.23
CA VAL A 920 -13.01 -2.83 1.01
C VAL A 920 -11.62 -3.20 1.56
N ASN A 921 -11.47 -4.41 2.10
CA ASN A 921 -10.19 -4.99 2.49
C ASN A 921 -10.21 -6.53 2.30
N GLY A 922 -9.04 -7.14 2.14
CA GLY A 922 -8.86 -8.58 1.95
C GLY A 922 -9.23 -9.06 0.56
N ASP A 923 -10.00 -10.15 0.45
CA ASP A 923 -10.42 -10.72 -0.83
C ASP A 923 -11.78 -11.43 -0.77
N LEU A 924 -12.28 -11.88 -1.93
CA LEU A 924 -13.60 -12.53 -2.04
C LEU A 924 -13.59 -14.05 -1.80
N SER A 925 -12.45 -14.67 -1.48
CA SER A 925 -12.32 -16.12 -1.42
C SER A 925 -13.24 -16.74 -0.38
N ALA A 926 -13.29 -16.18 0.83
CA ALA A 926 -14.15 -16.67 1.89
C ALA A 926 -15.65 -16.46 1.57
N TRP A 927 -16.00 -15.34 0.94
CA TRP A 927 -17.37 -15.07 0.53
C TRP A 927 -17.81 -16.00 -0.59
N ASN A 928 -16.95 -16.22 -1.60
CA ASN A 928 -17.19 -17.15 -2.70
C ASN A 928 -17.34 -18.59 -2.21
N ARG A 929 -16.55 -19.02 -1.21
CA ARG A 929 -16.74 -20.31 -0.53
C ARG A 929 -18.10 -20.38 0.17
N THR A 930 -18.49 -19.33 0.89
CA THR A 930 -19.79 -19.23 1.56
C THR A 930 -20.94 -19.37 0.54
N LEU A 931 -20.86 -18.67 -0.60
CA LEU A 931 -21.81 -18.81 -1.71
C LEU A 931 -21.82 -20.21 -2.31
N ALA A 932 -20.65 -20.82 -2.55
CA ALA A 932 -20.55 -22.16 -3.11
C ALA A 932 -21.18 -23.23 -2.20
N ILE A 933 -20.97 -23.13 -0.88
CA ILE A 933 -21.54 -24.05 0.10
C ILE A 933 -23.05 -23.88 0.19
N THR A 934 -23.53 -22.64 0.30
CA THR A 934 -24.97 -22.34 0.46
C THR A 934 -25.77 -22.59 -0.82
N ARG A 935 -25.13 -22.73 -1.98
CA ARG A 935 -25.75 -23.17 -3.24
C ARG A 935 -26.01 -24.68 -3.31
N ARG A 936 -25.46 -25.48 -2.39
CA ARG A 936 -25.81 -26.90 -2.22
C ARG A 936 -27.24 -27.05 -1.71
N ASP A 937 -27.73 -28.27 -1.63
CA ASP A 937 -29.02 -28.56 -1.03
C ASP A 937 -28.97 -28.31 0.49
N MET A 938 -29.54 -27.19 0.95
CA MET A 938 -29.56 -26.82 2.37
C MET A 938 -30.57 -27.63 3.19
N SER A 939 -31.43 -28.45 2.56
CA SER A 939 -32.28 -29.39 3.30
C SER A 939 -31.47 -30.56 3.89
N ASP A 940 -30.29 -30.85 3.32
CA ASP A 940 -29.34 -31.84 3.87
C ASP A 940 -28.65 -31.29 5.14
N PRO A 941 -28.76 -31.97 6.30
CA PRO A 941 -28.13 -31.54 7.54
C PRO A 941 -26.61 -31.34 7.45
N ARG A 942 -25.90 -32.12 6.63
CA ARG A 942 -24.43 -31.98 6.48
C ARG A 942 -24.07 -30.71 5.73
N SER A 943 -24.77 -30.43 4.64
CA SER A 943 -24.61 -29.20 3.87
C SER A 943 -24.94 -27.96 4.69
N TYR A 944 -26.01 -28.01 5.49
CA TYR A 944 -26.37 -26.94 6.43
C TYR A 944 -25.30 -26.75 7.51
N ALA A 945 -24.85 -27.82 8.18
CA ALA A 945 -23.78 -27.73 9.18
C ALA A 945 -22.48 -27.14 8.59
N THR A 946 -22.16 -27.45 7.34
CA THR A 946 -21.03 -26.85 6.63
C THR A 946 -21.24 -25.35 6.37
N ALA A 947 -22.46 -24.90 6.08
CA ALA A 947 -22.74 -23.48 5.92
C ALA A 947 -22.55 -22.69 7.23
N LEU A 948 -22.91 -23.31 8.37
CA LEU A 948 -22.74 -22.72 9.70
C LEU A 948 -21.27 -22.55 10.12
N THR A 949 -20.30 -23.11 9.38
CA THR A 949 -18.88 -22.80 9.64
C THR A 949 -18.52 -21.36 9.24
N PHE A 950 -19.31 -20.73 8.36
CA PHE A 950 -19.10 -19.35 7.90
C PHE A 950 -20.17 -18.36 8.40
N ILE A 951 -21.31 -18.87 8.86
CA ILE A 951 -22.49 -18.08 9.20
C ILE A 951 -22.90 -18.38 10.64
N ASP A 952 -23.02 -17.33 11.44
CA ASP A 952 -23.79 -17.41 12.68
C ASP A 952 -25.27 -17.18 12.32
N PRO A 953 -26.15 -18.18 12.50
CA PRO A 953 -27.54 -18.05 12.10
C PRO A 953 -28.28 -16.98 12.91
N ASP A 954 -27.95 -16.76 14.19
CA ASP A 954 -28.66 -15.80 15.03
C ASP A 954 -28.39 -14.37 14.57
N THR A 955 -27.12 -14.08 14.26
CA THR A 955 -26.71 -12.74 13.81
C THR A 955 -27.29 -12.38 12.46
N TRP A 956 -27.32 -13.35 11.55
CA TRP A 956 -27.94 -13.18 10.26
C TRP A 956 -29.45 -13.02 10.39
N ILE A 957 -30.12 -13.90 11.13
CA ILE A 957 -31.58 -13.85 11.31
C ILE A 957 -32.01 -12.50 11.87
N ASP A 958 -31.36 -11.99 12.91
CA ASP A 958 -31.70 -10.71 13.51
C ASP A 958 -31.51 -9.54 12.53
N TYR A 959 -30.44 -9.57 11.74
CA TYR A 959 -30.18 -8.59 10.69
C TYR A 959 -31.29 -8.59 9.61
N PHE A 960 -31.74 -9.76 9.17
CA PHE A 960 -32.88 -9.86 8.25
C PHE A 960 -34.18 -9.43 8.92
N LEU A 961 -34.41 -9.84 10.17
CA LEU A 961 -35.62 -9.51 10.93
C LEU A 961 -35.80 -8.01 11.09
N MET A 962 -34.72 -7.27 11.37
CA MET A 962 -34.71 -5.80 11.41
C MET A 962 -35.14 -5.19 10.07
N ASN A 963 -34.52 -5.60 8.96
CA ASN A 963 -34.85 -5.09 7.62
C ASN A 963 -36.27 -5.48 7.18
N PHE A 964 -36.73 -6.67 7.58
CA PHE A 964 -38.09 -7.12 7.33
C PHE A 964 -39.07 -6.30 8.16
N TYR A 965 -38.78 -6.05 9.44
CA TYR A 965 -39.60 -5.24 10.32
C TYR A 965 -39.73 -3.81 9.82
N SER A 966 -38.66 -3.16 9.38
CA SER A 966 -38.76 -1.79 8.86
C SER A 966 -39.34 -1.71 7.45
N GLY A 967 -39.51 -2.85 6.76
CA GLY A 967 -39.97 -2.88 5.38
C GLY A 967 -38.93 -2.29 4.41
N ASN A 968 -37.64 -2.42 4.73
CA ASN A 968 -36.55 -1.81 3.98
C ASN A 968 -36.54 -2.27 2.52
N ALA A 969 -36.85 -1.38 1.58
CA ALA A 969 -37.08 -1.75 0.18
C ALA A 969 -35.80 -1.71 -0.67
N ASP A 970 -34.83 -0.88 -0.26
CA ASP A 970 -33.65 -0.52 -1.04
C ASP A 970 -32.39 -1.27 -0.62
N TRP A 971 -32.39 -1.92 0.56
CA TRP A 971 -31.17 -2.51 1.15
C TRP A 971 -30.63 -3.77 0.46
N ASP A 972 -31.52 -4.57 -0.14
CA ASP A 972 -31.12 -5.88 -0.65
C ASP A 972 -30.33 -5.77 -1.97
N GLN A 973 -30.46 -4.65 -2.67
CA GLN A 973 -29.79 -4.41 -3.95
C GLN A 973 -28.54 -3.53 -3.83
N SER A 974 -28.44 -2.80 -2.72
CA SER A 974 -27.34 -1.93 -2.29
C SER A 974 -27.61 -1.58 -0.81
N ASN A 975 -26.61 -1.18 -0.02
CA ASN A 975 -26.78 -0.71 1.38
C ASN A 975 -26.71 -1.80 2.46
N TRP A 976 -25.69 -2.65 2.36
CA TRP A 976 -25.25 -3.53 3.44
C TRP A 976 -23.73 -3.57 3.48
N ARG A 977 -23.15 -3.95 4.62
CA ARG A 977 -21.72 -4.20 4.78
C ARG A 977 -21.50 -5.54 5.46
N ALA A 978 -20.38 -6.20 5.15
CA ALA A 978 -20.00 -7.43 5.83
C ALA A 978 -18.51 -7.47 6.16
N GLY A 979 -18.17 -8.03 7.32
CA GLY A 979 -16.80 -8.21 7.79
C GLY A 979 -16.58 -9.63 8.31
N ARG A 980 -15.36 -10.17 8.17
CA ARG A 980 -14.95 -11.47 8.70
C ARG A 980 -13.46 -11.48 9.03
N ARG A 981 -13.06 -12.04 10.18
CA ARG A 981 -11.66 -12.32 10.55
C ARG A 981 -11.07 -13.44 9.68
N ARG A 982 -9.94 -13.20 9.05
CA ARG A 982 -9.29 -14.12 8.10
C ARG A 982 -8.26 -15.03 8.76
N ASP A 983 -7.61 -14.52 9.79
CA ASP A 983 -6.65 -15.20 10.66
C ASP A 983 -7.31 -16.27 11.54
N ILE A 984 -8.61 -16.13 11.83
CA ILE A 984 -9.39 -17.11 12.58
C ILE A 984 -10.09 -18.07 11.61
N ARG A 985 -9.69 -19.34 11.63
CA ARG A 985 -10.22 -20.40 10.74
C ARG A 985 -11.75 -20.47 10.72
N ASP A 986 -12.38 -20.42 11.89
CA ASP A 986 -13.83 -20.59 12.07
C ASP A 986 -14.60 -19.28 12.24
N ALA A 987 -14.00 -18.14 11.89
CA ALA A 987 -14.66 -16.85 11.96
C ALA A 987 -15.87 -16.76 11.02
N LYS A 988 -16.94 -16.16 11.55
CA LYS A 988 -18.22 -15.97 10.88
C LYS A 988 -18.31 -14.60 10.24
N TRP A 989 -19.14 -14.49 9.21
CA TRP A 989 -19.50 -13.21 8.63
C TRP A 989 -20.41 -12.41 9.55
N MET A 990 -20.01 -11.18 9.82
CA MET A 990 -20.79 -10.15 10.51
C MET A 990 -21.44 -9.24 9.48
N LEU A 991 -22.74 -8.94 9.63
CA LEU A 991 -23.48 -8.04 8.74
C LEU A 991 -23.79 -6.73 9.47
N PHE A 992 -23.73 -5.61 8.77
CA PHE A 992 -23.97 -4.28 9.33
C PHE A 992 -24.99 -3.50 8.51
N ALA A 993 -25.91 -2.84 9.22
CA ALA A 993 -26.89 -1.95 8.64
C ALA A 993 -26.21 -0.73 8.00
N TRP A 994 -26.59 -0.43 6.76
CA TRP A 994 -26.10 0.75 6.04
C TRP A 994 -27.26 1.44 5.34
N ASP A 995 -27.21 2.77 5.25
CA ASP A 995 -28.10 3.62 4.44
C ASP A 995 -29.58 3.18 4.43
N SER A 996 -30.15 3.03 5.63
CA SER A 996 -31.47 2.45 5.89
C SER A 996 -32.59 3.50 5.99
N GLU A 997 -32.43 4.62 5.28
CA GLU A 997 -33.37 5.74 5.27
C GLU A 997 -34.66 5.49 4.46
N ARG A 998 -34.67 4.47 3.57
CA ARG A 998 -35.84 4.10 2.74
C ARG A 998 -36.71 3.01 3.35
N THR A 999 -37.19 3.30 4.54
CA THR A 999 -37.91 2.37 5.41
C THR A 999 -39.26 2.95 5.84
N ASP A 1000 -40.06 2.14 6.53
CA ASP A 1000 -41.32 2.52 7.18
C ASP A 1000 -42.34 3.25 6.27
N LEU A 1001 -42.86 4.38 6.72
CA LEU A 1001 -43.78 5.27 6.01
C LEU A 1001 -43.05 6.37 5.21
N ASN A 1002 -41.73 6.25 4.97
CA ASN A 1002 -41.00 7.20 4.12
C ASN A 1002 -41.41 7.06 2.64
N ALA A 1003 -42.07 8.06 2.07
CA ALA A 1003 -42.53 8.04 0.68
C ALA A 1003 -41.71 8.97 -0.22
N GLY A 1004 -40.69 8.42 -0.85
CA GLY A 1004 -40.19 8.78 -2.17
C GLY A 1004 -40.24 7.59 -3.14
N GLN A 1005 -40.89 6.49 -2.70
CA GLN A 1005 -41.06 5.26 -3.45
C GLN A 1005 -42.50 4.79 -3.29
N ILE A 1006 -43.15 4.48 -4.41
CA ILE A 1006 -44.51 3.97 -4.49
C ILE A 1006 -44.54 2.67 -3.66
N ASN A 1007 -45.32 2.63 -2.55
CA ASN A 1007 -45.67 1.46 -1.71
C ASN A 1007 -45.06 1.31 -0.29
N ASN A 1008 -44.32 2.28 0.26
CA ASN A 1008 -43.88 2.18 1.66
C ASN A 1008 -45.06 2.43 2.63
N SER A 1009 -45.32 1.45 3.51
CA SER A 1009 -46.46 1.37 4.44
C SER A 1009 -46.15 0.36 5.55
N ALA A 1010 -46.95 0.32 6.62
CA ALA A 1010 -46.89 -0.77 7.62
C ALA A 1010 -47.05 -2.17 6.99
N ASN A 1011 -47.65 -2.24 5.78
CA ASN A 1011 -47.88 -3.47 5.01
C ASN A 1011 -46.77 -3.83 4.02
N LYS A 1012 -45.71 -3.02 3.93
CA LYS A 1012 -44.59 -3.28 3.02
C LYS A 1012 -43.96 -4.65 3.33
N ASN A 1013 -43.90 -5.51 2.32
CA ASN A 1013 -43.33 -6.85 2.45
C ASN A 1013 -42.02 -6.95 1.65
N VAL A 1014 -40.93 -7.22 2.36
CA VAL A 1014 -39.58 -7.39 1.79
C VAL A 1014 -38.96 -8.75 2.15
N THR A 1015 -39.73 -9.67 2.75
CA THR A 1015 -39.27 -11.00 3.15
C THR A 1015 -38.99 -11.95 1.97
N GLY A 1016 -39.30 -11.52 0.74
CA GLY A 1016 -39.05 -12.25 -0.51
C GLY A 1016 -37.81 -11.77 -1.28
N LYS A 1017 -37.08 -10.78 -0.76
CA LYS A 1017 -35.84 -10.26 -1.32
C LYS A 1017 -34.78 -11.37 -1.45
N ASN A 1018 -34.06 -11.40 -2.56
CA ASN A 1018 -33.20 -12.52 -3.00
C ASN A 1018 -32.26 -12.07 -4.14
N ILE A 1019 -31.38 -11.11 -3.88
CA ILE A 1019 -30.39 -10.66 -4.86
C ILE A 1019 -29.21 -11.62 -4.89
N THR A 1020 -28.86 -12.07 -6.09
CA THR A 1020 -27.76 -13.00 -6.35
C THR A 1020 -26.45 -12.48 -5.76
N ASN A 1021 -25.68 -13.38 -5.16
CA ASN A 1021 -24.37 -13.14 -4.51
C ASN A 1021 -24.40 -12.31 -3.23
N PHE A 1022 -25.56 -11.74 -2.86
CA PHE A 1022 -25.71 -10.88 -1.68
C PHE A 1022 -26.32 -11.67 -0.52
N PRO A 1023 -26.29 -11.14 0.73
CA PRO A 1023 -26.74 -11.85 1.92
C PRO A 1023 -28.14 -12.48 1.80
N SER A 1024 -29.10 -11.82 1.15
CA SER A 1024 -30.46 -12.36 0.99
C SER A 1024 -30.53 -13.66 0.21
N SER A 1025 -29.67 -13.85 -0.80
CA SER A 1025 -29.62 -15.11 -1.54
C SER A 1025 -29.15 -16.27 -0.68
N ILE A 1026 -28.24 -16.01 0.26
CA ILE A 1026 -27.81 -17.00 1.25
C ILE A 1026 -28.95 -17.30 2.22
N HIS A 1027 -29.62 -16.29 2.78
CA HIS A 1027 -30.80 -16.49 3.63
C HIS A 1027 -31.88 -17.32 2.94
N HIS A 1028 -32.17 -17.02 1.67
CA HIS A 1028 -33.17 -17.76 0.90
C HIS A 1028 -32.82 -19.25 0.77
N ARG A 1029 -31.53 -19.59 0.64
CA ARG A 1029 -31.06 -20.98 0.59
C ARG A 1029 -31.15 -21.64 1.96
N LEU A 1030 -30.69 -20.98 3.02
CA LEU A 1030 -30.74 -21.49 4.39
C LEU A 1030 -32.18 -21.82 4.84
N ALA A 1031 -33.17 -21.05 4.37
CA ALA A 1031 -34.59 -21.28 4.65
C ALA A 1031 -35.14 -22.65 4.16
N ALA A 1032 -34.41 -23.38 3.32
CA ALA A 1032 -34.77 -24.76 2.97
C ALA A 1032 -34.55 -25.75 4.13
N ASN A 1033 -33.70 -25.42 5.10
CA ASN A 1033 -33.44 -26.25 6.27
C ASN A 1033 -34.51 -26.07 7.35
N GLU A 1034 -34.99 -27.16 7.96
CA GLU A 1034 -35.99 -27.10 9.03
C GLU A 1034 -35.45 -26.49 10.33
N GLU A 1035 -34.23 -26.81 10.73
CA GLU A 1035 -33.63 -26.26 11.96
C GLU A 1035 -33.34 -24.76 11.80
N TYR A 1036 -32.95 -24.30 10.60
CA TYR A 1036 -32.85 -22.85 10.35
C TYR A 1036 -34.20 -22.14 10.48
N ARG A 1037 -35.29 -22.72 9.94
CA ARG A 1037 -36.64 -22.14 10.06
C ARG A 1037 -37.12 -22.12 11.51
N LEU A 1038 -36.84 -23.18 12.28
CA LEU A 1038 -37.15 -23.22 13.70
C LEU A 1038 -36.35 -22.15 14.46
N ARG A 1039 -35.05 -22.06 14.21
CA ARG A 1039 -34.21 -21.02 14.83
C ARG A 1039 -34.69 -19.62 14.45
N PHE A 1040 -35.13 -19.41 13.21
CA PHE A 1040 -35.76 -18.17 12.78
C PHE A 1040 -37.00 -17.87 13.61
N ALA A 1041 -37.86 -18.87 13.83
CA ALA A 1041 -39.05 -18.72 14.67
C ALA A 1041 -38.72 -18.38 16.13
N ASP A 1042 -37.66 -18.97 16.69
CA ASP A 1042 -37.17 -18.65 18.04
C ASP A 1042 -36.73 -17.19 18.14
N ARG A 1043 -35.95 -16.70 17.17
CA ARG A 1043 -35.53 -15.29 17.13
C ARG A 1043 -36.72 -14.35 16.94
N VAL A 1044 -37.72 -14.73 16.13
CA VAL A 1044 -38.99 -14.00 16.03
C VAL A 1044 -39.71 -13.96 17.37
N ARG A 1045 -39.76 -15.07 18.11
CA ARG A 1045 -40.37 -15.12 19.43
C ARG A 1045 -39.63 -14.22 20.43
N LEU A 1046 -38.31 -14.22 20.40
CA LEU A 1046 -37.45 -13.38 21.24
C LEU A 1046 -37.69 -11.88 21.00
N HIS A 1047 -37.78 -11.46 19.73
CA HIS A 1047 -37.79 -10.03 19.40
C HIS A 1047 -39.19 -9.45 19.17
N CYS A 1048 -40.15 -10.24 18.68
CA CYS A 1048 -41.49 -9.72 18.33
C CYS A 1048 -42.55 -9.91 19.42
N PHE A 1049 -42.19 -10.50 20.57
CA PHE A 1049 -43.11 -10.73 21.69
C PHE A 1049 -42.48 -10.32 23.01
N ASN A 1050 -43.29 -10.28 24.07
CA ASN A 1050 -42.82 -10.25 25.46
C ASN A 1050 -41.87 -9.07 25.79
N GLY A 1051 -42.13 -7.91 25.17
CA GLY A 1051 -41.33 -6.70 25.33
C GLY A 1051 -40.03 -6.65 24.50
N GLY A 1052 -39.83 -7.61 23.60
CA GLY A 1052 -38.70 -7.68 22.69
C GLY A 1052 -38.57 -6.49 21.73
N THR A 1053 -37.43 -6.39 21.04
CA THR A 1053 -37.02 -5.23 20.24
C THR A 1053 -38.03 -4.80 19.18
N PHE A 1054 -38.74 -5.74 18.56
CA PHE A 1054 -39.69 -5.54 17.48
C PHE A 1054 -41.16 -5.72 17.92
N THR A 1055 -41.42 -5.62 19.23
CA THR A 1055 -42.78 -5.32 19.74
C THR A 1055 -43.14 -3.87 19.44
N PRO A 1056 -44.45 -3.48 19.40
CA PRO A 1056 -44.84 -2.09 19.22
C PRO A 1056 -44.12 -1.15 20.19
N GLU A 1057 -44.11 -1.50 21.48
CA GLU A 1057 -43.47 -0.70 22.52
C GLU A 1057 -41.94 -0.76 22.41
N GLY A 1058 -41.38 -1.90 22.02
CA GLY A 1058 -39.93 -2.08 21.85
C GLY A 1058 -39.35 -1.19 20.77
N ALA A 1059 -39.96 -1.22 19.59
CA ALA A 1059 -39.52 -0.44 18.44
C ALA A 1059 -39.75 1.06 18.65
N GLU A 1060 -40.90 1.44 19.21
CA GLU A 1060 -41.24 2.83 19.52
C GLU A 1060 -40.31 3.44 20.58
N ARG A 1061 -39.87 2.66 21.59
CA ARG A 1061 -38.91 3.15 22.61
C ARG A 1061 -37.59 3.60 21.99
N LEU A 1062 -37.03 2.81 21.08
CA LEU A 1062 -35.79 3.17 20.37
C LEU A 1062 -35.98 4.41 19.50
N TRP A 1063 -37.13 4.50 18.81
CA TRP A 1063 -37.47 5.64 17.97
C TRP A 1063 -37.64 6.92 18.79
N THR A 1064 -38.35 6.82 19.91
CA THR A 1064 -38.60 7.94 20.82
C THR A 1064 -37.32 8.46 21.44
N ALA A 1065 -36.39 7.59 21.84
CA ALA A 1065 -35.10 8.01 22.39
C ALA A 1065 -34.32 8.92 21.41
N ARG A 1066 -34.31 8.59 20.11
CA ARG A 1066 -33.67 9.43 19.09
C ARG A 1066 -34.48 10.68 18.75
N ALA A 1067 -35.80 10.55 18.71
CA ALA A 1067 -36.69 11.68 18.52
C ALA A 1067 -36.50 12.75 19.61
N GLU A 1068 -36.34 12.35 20.87
CA GLU A 1068 -36.08 13.25 22.00
C GLU A 1068 -34.70 13.91 21.93
N GLU A 1069 -33.66 13.15 21.55
CA GLU A 1069 -32.29 13.66 21.38
C GLU A 1069 -32.21 14.81 20.37
N ILE A 1070 -32.95 14.71 19.25
CA ILE A 1070 -32.90 15.71 18.19
C ILE A 1070 -34.02 16.76 18.23
N TYR A 1071 -34.96 16.67 19.16
CA TYR A 1071 -36.13 17.55 19.20
C TYR A 1071 -35.77 19.04 19.34
N GLU A 1072 -34.77 19.34 20.18
CA GLU A 1072 -34.28 20.70 20.38
C GLU A 1072 -33.39 21.18 19.22
N PRO A 1073 -32.37 20.42 18.76
CA PRO A 1073 -31.53 20.82 17.61
C PRO A 1073 -32.28 21.07 16.30
N LEU A 1074 -33.48 20.48 16.13
CA LEU A 1074 -34.31 20.70 14.94
C LEU A 1074 -34.80 22.16 14.79
N ILE A 1075 -34.80 22.97 15.85
CA ILE A 1075 -35.10 24.41 15.72
C ILE A 1075 -34.06 25.09 14.84
N ALA A 1076 -32.77 24.93 15.16
CA ALA A 1076 -31.69 25.53 14.39
C ALA A 1076 -31.60 24.92 12.98
N GLU A 1077 -31.83 23.62 12.82
CA GLU A 1077 -31.92 22.98 11.50
C GLU A 1077 -33.09 23.55 10.65
N ALA A 1078 -34.25 23.81 11.26
CA ALA A 1078 -35.41 24.40 10.58
C ALA A 1078 -35.12 25.83 10.14
N ALA A 1079 -34.58 26.65 11.04
CA ALA A 1079 -34.15 28.00 10.72
C ALA A 1079 -33.10 28.03 9.61
N ARG A 1080 -32.24 27.01 9.49
CA ARG A 1080 -31.20 27.00 8.47
C ARG A 1080 -31.63 26.43 7.12
N TRP A 1081 -32.48 25.41 7.11
CA TRP A 1081 -32.75 24.59 5.92
C TRP A 1081 -34.24 24.25 5.68
N GLY A 1082 -35.14 24.70 6.55
CA GLY A 1082 -36.56 24.36 6.48
C GLY A 1082 -37.29 24.90 5.24
N ASP A 1083 -36.82 26.02 4.70
CA ASP A 1083 -37.38 26.75 3.56
C ASP A 1083 -36.84 26.27 2.19
N ARG A 1084 -35.72 25.53 2.18
CA ARG A 1084 -34.98 25.08 0.99
C ARG A 1084 -35.88 24.55 -0.15
N HIS A 1085 -36.88 23.76 0.18
CA HIS A 1085 -37.80 23.14 -0.79
C HIS A 1085 -39.27 23.42 -0.51
N ARG A 1086 -39.59 24.32 0.43
CA ARG A 1086 -40.97 24.53 0.86
C ARG A 1086 -41.19 25.96 1.34
N ASN A 1087 -42.34 26.52 0.96
CA ASN A 1087 -42.88 27.73 1.56
C ASN A 1087 -44.36 27.47 1.97
N PRO A 1088 -44.76 27.64 3.24
CA PRO A 1088 -43.91 28.03 4.38
C PRO A 1088 -42.87 26.95 4.74
N ALA A 1089 -41.80 27.38 5.40
CA ALA A 1089 -40.69 26.52 5.82
C ALA A 1089 -41.16 25.31 6.64
N ALA A 1090 -40.54 24.15 6.43
CA ALA A 1090 -40.69 22.99 7.28
C ALA A 1090 -40.01 23.23 8.63
N ARG A 1091 -40.61 22.74 9.73
CA ARG A 1091 -40.12 23.00 11.08
C ARG A 1091 -40.45 21.86 12.03
N ARG A 1092 -40.01 21.86 13.29
CA ARG A 1092 -40.23 20.68 14.14
C ARG A 1092 -41.72 20.46 14.50
N GLU A 1093 -42.47 21.54 14.74
CA GLU A 1093 -43.88 21.49 15.17
C GLU A 1093 -44.84 21.08 14.05
N THR A 1094 -44.43 21.23 12.80
CA THR A 1094 -45.25 20.93 11.62
C THR A 1094 -44.46 20.04 10.68
N HIS A 1095 -45.02 18.98 10.13
CA HIS A 1095 -44.28 17.95 9.36
C HIS A 1095 -43.50 16.97 10.23
N TRP A 1096 -42.48 17.39 10.99
CA TRP A 1096 -41.67 16.43 11.75
C TRP A 1096 -42.44 15.80 12.91
N ALA A 1097 -43.09 16.60 13.76
CA ALA A 1097 -43.94 16.09 14.84
C ALA A 1097 -45.15 15.33 14.31
N ASP A 1098 -45.74 15.76 13.20
CA ASP A 1098 -46.85 15.06 12.55
C ASP A 1098 -46.44 13.65 12.10
N MET A 1099 -45.27 13.54 11.47
CA MET A 1099 -44.73 12.26 11.03
C MET A 1099 -44.29 11.38 12.21
N LEU A 1100 -43.72 11.96 13.26
CA LEU A 1100 -43.42 11.23 14.50
C LEU A 1100 -44.70 10.65 15.10
N ASN A 1101 -45.77 11.46 15.22
CA ASN A 1101 -47.06 11.01 15.71
C ASN A 1101 -47.65 9.91 14.82
N ARG A 1102 -47.52 10.05 13.50
CA ARG A 1102 -47.97 9.03 12.54
C ARG A 1102 -47.24 7.69 12.71
N MET A 1103 -45.94 7.72 12.99
CA MET A 1103 -45.20 6.49 13.31
C MET A 1103 -45.76 5.79 14.55
N ARG A 1104 -46.14 6.57 15.58
CA ARG A 1104 -46.73 6.06 16.82
C ARG A 1104 -48.17 5.56 16.66
N THR A 1105 -48.97 6.21 15.84
CA THR A 1105 -50.40 5.87 15.68
C THR A 1105 -50.65 4.82 14.61
N ASP A 1106 -49.84 4.81 13.54
CA ASP A 1106 -50.14 4.00 12.34
C ASP A 1106 -49.11 2.89 12.12
N PHE A 1107 -47.81 3.15 12.35
CA PHE A 1107 -46.76 2.19 12.00
C PHE A 1107 -46.50 1.18 13.11
N PHE A 1108 -46.04 1.62 14.28
CA PHE A 1108 -45.64 0.70 15.36
C PHE A 1108 -46.77 -0.20 15.87
N PRO A 1109 -48.02 0.29 16.05
CA PRO A 1109 -49.12 -0.56 16.52
C PRO A 1109 -49.47 -1.71 15.56
N GLU A 1110 -49.31 -1.50 14.24
CA GLU A 1110 -49.67 -2.50 13.23
C GLU A 1110 -48.49 -3.38 12.80
N ARG A 1111 -47.26 -2.84 12.82
CA ARG A 1111 -46.14 -3.42 12.07
C ARG A 1111 -45.77 -4.82 12.52
N THR A 1112 -45.74 -5.10 13.83
CA THR A 1112 -45.37 -6.42 14.36
C THR A 1112 -46.34 -7.50 13.89
N ALA A 1113 -47.66 -7.25 13.97
CA ALA A 1113 -48.68 -8.19 13.52
C ALA A 1113 -48.60 -8.45 12.01
N THR A 1114 -48.35 -7.41 11.22
CA THR A 1114 -48.13 -7.55 9.78
C THR A 1114 -46.89 -8.37 9.47
N LEU A 1115 -45.75 -8.11 10.14
CA LEU A 1115 -44.53 -8.89 9.95
C LEU A 1115 -44.76 -10.38 10.27
N LEU A 1116 -45.44 -10.70 11.38
CA LEU A 1116 -45.76 -12.08 11.73
C LEU A 1116 -46.60 -12.76 10.64
N THR A 1117 -47.57 -12.05 10.05
CA THR A 1117 -48.36 -12.55 8.91
C THR A 1117 -47.48 -12.83 7.69
N GLN A 1118 -46.57 -11.91 7.37
CA GLN A 1118 -45.63 -12.06 6.26
C GLN A 1118 -44.68 -13.26 6.49
N LEU A 1119 -44.13 -13.43 7.69
CA LEU A 1119 -43.23 -14.53 8.04
C LEU A 1119 -43.95 -15.89 8.01
N ARG A 1120 -45.21 -15.97 8.48
CA ARG A 1120 -46.06 -17.16 8.34
C ARG A 1120 -46.27 -17.54 6.89
N SER A 1121 -46.57 -16.58 6.02
CA SER A 1121 -46.73 -16.83 4.58
C SER A 1121 -45.46 -17.36 3.89
N ARG A 1122 -44.29 -17.07 4.48
CA ARG A 1122 -42.98 -17.54 3.99
C ARG A 1122 -42.54 -18.86 4.62
N GLY A 1123 -43.29 -19.40 5.58
CA GLY A 1123 -42.90 -20.56 6.36
C GLY A 1123 -41.71 -20.32 7.30
N LEU A 1124 -41.42 -19.04 7.63
CA LEU A 1124 -40.35 -18.63 8.55
C LEU A 1124 -40.85 -18.47 9.99
N TYR A 1125 -42.17 -18.49 10.21
CA TYR A 1125 -42.79 -18.55 11.52
C TYR A 1125 -43.99 -19.53 11.47
N PRO A 1126 -44.18 -20.41 12.47
CA PRO A 1126 -45.28 -21.37 12.46
C PRO A 1126 -46.67 -20.71 12.43
N THR A 1127 -47.63 -21.43 11.85
CA THR A 1127 -49.06 -21.07 11.88
C THR A 1127 -49.71 -21.40 13.23
N VAL A 1128 -49.11 -22.31 13.99
CA VAL A 1128 -49.48 -22.64 15.37
C VAL A 1128 -48.74 -21.69 16.30
N ASP A 1129 -49.45 -21.05 17.24
CA ASP A 1129 -48.84 -20.15 18.21
C ASP A 1129 -47.98 -20.94 19.21
N ALA A 1130 -46.80 -20.40 19.54
CA ALA A 1130 -45.95 -20.97 20.58
C ALA A 1130 -46.63 -20.82 21.96
N PRO A 1131 -46.41 -21.76 22.90
CA PRO A 1131 -46.86 -21.58 24.27
C PRO A 1131 -46.36 -20.26 24.87
N ASP A 1132 -47.25 -19.54 25.56
CA ASP A 1132 -46.98 -18.31 26.28
C ASP A 1132 -46.97 -18.61 27.78
N LEU A 1133 -45.85 -18.31 28.43
CA LEU A 1133 -45.63 -18.58 29.85
C LEU A 1133 -45.90 -17.29 30.63
N SER A 1134 -46.76 -17.35 31.64
CA SER A 1134 -46.98 -16.23 32.56
C SER A 1134 -46.74 -16.66 34.01
N PRO A 1135 -45.84 -15.99 34.77
CA PRO A 1135 -44.98 -14.87 34.35
C PRO A 1135 -43.86 -15.30 33.39
N HIS A 1136 -43.34 -14.34 32.61
CA HIS A 1136 -42.38 -14.56 31.52
C HIS A 1136 -40.94 -14.69 32.07
N GLY A 1137 -40.62 -15.79 32.77
CA GLY A 1137 -39.28 -16.04 33.33
C GLY A 1137 -38.76 -14.95 34.30
N GLY A 1138 -37.54 -15.11 34.82
CA GLY A 1138 -36.92 -14.16 35.75
C GLY A 1138 -37.11 -14.50 37.23
N LEU A 1139 -36.79 -13.52 38.10
CA LEU A 1139 -36.93 -13.69 39.54
C LEU A 1139 -38.41 -13.69 39.93
N ILE A 1140 -38.90 -14.84 40.38
CA ILE A 1140 -40.26 -15.02 40.89
C ILE A 1140 -40.22 -15.28 42.40
N GLU A 1141 -41.26 -14.85 43.11
CA GLU A 1141 -41.40 -15.19 44.52
C GLU A 1141 -41.65 -16.69 44.66
N THR A 1142 -41.14 -17.28 45.75
CA THR A 1142 -41.29 -18.72 46.02
C THR A 1142 -42.77 -19.05 46.21
N SER A 1143 -43.40 -19.63 45.17
CA SER A 1143 -44.81 -20.11 45.04
C SER A 1143 -45.68 -19.47 43.94
N SER A 1144 -45.13 -18.64 43.04
CA SER A 1144 -45.92 -18.11 41.92
C SER A 1144 -46.38 -19.22 40.95
N PRO A 1145 -47.69 -19.36 40.64
CA PRO A 1145 -48.15 -20.29 39.62
C PRO A 1145 -47.63 -19.84 38.24
N ILE A 1146 -47.14 -20.79 37.44
CA ILE A 1146 -46.79 -20.58 36.04
C ILE A 1146 -47.94 -21.12 35.19
N THR A 1147 -48.52 -20.29 34.36
CA THR A 1147 -49.52 -20.71 33.36
C THR A 1147 -48.85 -20.84 32.00
N LEU A 1148 -49.08 -21.97 31.32
CA LEU A 1148 -48.76 -22.16 29.91
C LEU A 1148 -50.07 -22.06 29.12
N ASP A 1149 -50.21 -21.01 28.33
CA ASP A 1149 -51.36 -20.83 27.43
C ASP A 1149 -50.90 -20.94 25.97
N ALA A 1150 -51.74 -21.47 25.10
CA ALA A 1150 -51.51 -21.41 23.66
C ALA A 1150 -52.83 -20.97 23.03
N SER A 1151 -52.83 -19.81 22.37
CA SER A 1151 -54.01 -19.20 21.75
C SER A 1151 -54.63 -20.01 20.60
N SER A 1152 -54.09 -21.20 20.28
CA SER A 1152 -54.53 -22.07 19.18
C SER A 1152 -54.94 -23.45 19.70
N THR A 1153 -55.73 -24.20 18.91
CA THR A 1153 -56.31 -25.52 19.26
C THR A 1153 -55.28 -26.67 19.32
N GLY A 1154 -54.07 -26.41 19.79
CA GLY A 1154 -52.96 -27.37 19.88
C GLY A 1154 -52.79 -27.99 21.27
N GLU A 1155 -51.94 -29.01 21.36
CA GLU A 1155 -51.50 -29.60 22.61
C GLU A 1155 -50.14 -29.00 23.02
N ILE A 1156 -50.00 -28.62 24.29
CA ILE A 1156 -48.73 -28.08 24.82
C ILE A 1156 -47.90 -29.22 25.39
N TYR A 1157 -46.70 -29.40 24.84
CA TYR A 1157 -45.67 -30.29 25.37
C TYR A 1157 -44.56 -29.45 26.02
N PHE A 1158 -44.18 -29.78 27.25
CA PHE A 1158 -43.14 -29.07 28.00
C PHE A 1158 -42.22 -30.05 28.74
N THR A 1159 -41.01 -29.60 29.03
CA THR A 1159 -40.00 -30.32 29.82
C THR A 1159 -39.55 -29.42 30.97
N THR A 1160 -39.16 -29.99 32.10
CA THR A 1160 -38.67 -29.23 33.27
C THR A 1160 -37.20 -29.54 33.59
N ASP A 1161 -36.59 -30.45 32.83
CA ASP A 1161 -35.22 -30.94 33.00
C ASP A 1161 -34.26 -30.38 31.93
N GLY A 1162 -34.76 -29.53 31.03
CA GLY A 1162 -34.01 -28.95 29.91
C GLY A 1162 -33.95 -29.80 28.64
N SER A 1163 -34.63 -30.96 28.58
CA SER A 1163 -34.75 -31.73 27.32
C SER A 1163 -35.61 -31.02 26.27
N ASP A 1164 -35.39 -31.28 24.98
CA ASP A 1164 -36.17 -30.65 23.89
C ASP A 1164 -37.60 -31.26 23.84
N PRO A 1165 -38.67 -30.47 24.08
CA PRO A 1165 -40.05 -30.96 24.12
C PRO A 1165 -40.57 -31.45 22.76
N ARG A 1166 -39.84 -31.24 21.65
CA ARG A 1166 -40.13 -31.85 20.34
C ARG A 1166 -39.83 -33.36 20.31
N ARG A 1167 -39.07 -33.87 21.29
CA ARG A 1167 -38.71 -35.28 21.38
C ARG A 1167 -39.66 -35.97 22.36
N PRO A 1168 -40.56 -36.87 21.90
CA PRO A 1168 -41.50 -37.53 22.79
C PRO A 1168 -40.77 -38.34 23.87
N SER A 1169 -41.33 -38.37 25.08
CA SER A 1169 -40.79 -39.02 26.29
C SER A 1169 -40.57 -40.54 26.20
N THR A 1170 -40.75 -41.14 25.02
CA THR A 1170 -40.45 -42.54 24.69
C THR A 1170 -39.14 -42.73 23.93
N ALA A 1171 -38.40 -41.67 23.58
CA ALA A 1171 -37.03 -41.80 23.11
C ALA A 1171 -36.12 -42.03 24.32
N GLY A 1172 -35.83 -43.30 24.59
CA GLY A 1172 -34.94 -43.72 25.67
C GLY A 1172 -33.63 -42.94 25.68
N ALA A 1173 -33.07 -42.74 26.88
CA ALA A 1173 -31.80 -42.07 27.08
C ALA A 1173 -30.77 -42.53 26.05
N THR A 1174 -30.25 -41.60 25.25
CA THR A 1174 -29.09 -41.89 24.41
C THR A 1174 -27.91 -42.09 25.36
N SER A 1175 -27.53 -43.34 25.58
CA SER A 1175 -26.25 -43.66 26.19
C SER A 1175 -25.19 -43.58 25.10
N VAL A 1176 -24.14 -42.80 25.33
CA VAL A 1176 -22.96 -42.83 24.47
C VAL A 1176 -22.34 -44.22 24.62
N LEU A 1177 -22.54 -45.09 23.63
CA LEU A 1177 -21.99 -46.45 23.63
C LEU A 1177 -20.49 -46.46 23.33
N LEU A 1178 -19.99 -45.42 22.64
CA LEU A 1178 -18.59 -45.24 22.31
C LEU A 1178 -18.22 -43.75 22.41
N ALA A 1179 -17.57 -43.38 23.51
CA ALA A 1179 -17.11 -42.01 23.74
C ALA A 1179 -15.75 -41.74 23.07
N GLU A 1180 -15.43 -40.48 22.81
CA GLU A 1180 -14.06 -40.08 22.44
C GLU A 1180 -13.09 -40.49 23.56
N GLY A 1181 -11.97 -41.12 23.19
CA GLY A 1181 -11.03 -41.78 24.09
C GLY A 1181 -11.30 -43.26 24.37
N SER A 1182 -12.40 -43.85 23.86
CA SER A 1182 -12.73 -45.27 24.11
C SER A 1182 -11.65 -46.21 23.57
N PRO A 1183 -11.35 -47.33 24.25
CA PRO A 1183 -10.38 -48.31 23.78
C PRO A 1183 -10.72 -48.79 22.37
N ALA A 1184 -9.71 -48.76 21.50
CA ALA A 1184 -9.79 -49.17 20.11
C ALA A 1184 -8.71 -50.21 19.80
N ARG A 1185 -8.92 -50.96 18.72
CA ARG A 1185 -7.95 -51.86 18.09
C ARG A 1185 -7.82 -51.52 16.61
N ALA A 1186 -6.61 -51.55 16.07
CA ALA A 1186 -6.33 -51.32 14.66
C ALA A 1186 -5.37 -52.37 14.08
N PHE A 1187 -5.60 -52.76 12.83
CA PHE A 1187 -4.79 -53.77 12.15
C PHE A 1187 -4.47 -53.35 10.71
N LEU A 1188 -3.20 -53.50 10.35
CA LEU A 1188 -2.71 -53.28 9.00
C LEU A 1188 -2.59 -54.64 8.28
N PRO A 1189 -3.45 -54.91 7.28
CA PRO A 1189 -3.44 -56.19 6.58
C PRO A 1189 -2.16 -56.35 5.76
N GLN A 1190 -1.55 -57.53 5.84
CA GLN A 1190 -0.42 -57.92 4.99
C GLN A 1190 -0.89 -58.72 3.76
N ASP A 1191 -2.07 -59.33 3.84
CA ASP A 1191 -2.74 -60.10 2.79
C ASP A 1191 -4.26 -60.19 3.07
N ASP A 1192 -4.99 -60.94 2.24
CA ASP A 1192 -6.44 -61.14 2.35
C ASP A 1192 -6.86 -62.20 3.40
N SER A 1193 -5.93 -62.70 4.22
CA SER A 1193 -6.20 -63.81 5.16
C SER A 1193 -7.14 -63.45 6.32
N LEU A 1194 -7.37 -62.15 6.58
CA LEU A 1194 -8.21 -61.68 7.69
C LEU A 1194 -9.69 -62.09 7.53
N GLY A 1195 -10.16 -62.27 6.29
CA GLY A 1195 -11.53 -62.68 6.00
C GLY A 1195 -12.61 -61.74 6.60
N LEU A 1196 -13.78 -62.29 6.94
CA LEU A 1196 -14.90 -61.53 7.56
C LEU A 1196 -15.13 -61.89 9.03
N GLU A 1197 -14.43 -62.90 9.57
CA GLU A 1197 -14.63 -63.37 10.95
C GLU A 1197 -14.31 -62.28 11.99
N TRP A 1198 -13.41 -61.35 11.67
CA TRP A 1198 -13.05 -60.20 12.50
C TRP A 1198 -14.21 -59.24 12.81
N THR A 1199 -15.33 -59.33 12.09
CA THR A 1199 -16.52 -58.51 12.35
C THR A 1199 -17.45 -59.11 13.42
N GLY A 1200 -17.19 -60.34 13.87
CA GLY A 1200 -18.01 -61.04 14.86
C GLY A 1200 -17.76 -60.58 16.30
N VAL A 1201 -18.80 -60.53 17.13
CA VAL A 1201 -18.75 -60.04 18.53
C VAL A 1201 -17.73 -60.79 19.41
N GLY A 1202 -17.41 -62.05 19.10
CA GLY A 1202 -16.45 -62.87 19.87
C GLY A 1202 -15.06 -63.04 19.24
N TYR A 1203 -14.70 -62.27 18.22
CA TYR A 1203 -13.37 -62.32 17.63
C TYR A 1203 -12.32 -61.71 18.57
N ASP A 1204 -11.26 -62.45 18.83
CA ASP A 1204 -10.13 -62.01 19.63
C ASP A 1204 -9.20 -61.10 18.79
N ALA A 1205 -9.23 -59.80 19.10
CA ALA A 1205 -8.40 -58.79 18.46
C ALA A 1205 -7.21 -58.34 19.35
N ASP A 1206 -6.81 -59.14 20.35
CA ASP A 1206 -5.70 -58.76 21.25
C ASP A 1206 -4.33 -58.70 20.56
N ASN A 1207 -4.22 -59.29 19.37
CA ASN A 1207 -3.04 -59.18 18.52
C ASN A 1207 -3.03 -57.94 17.59
N TRP A 1208 -4.06 -57.09 17.64
CA TRP A 1208 -4.13 -55.83 16.90
C TRP A 1208 -3.48 -54.68 17.72
N LEU A 1209 -3.07 -53.61 17.05
CA LEU A 1209 -2.55 -52.41 17.72
C LEU A 1209 -3.63 -51.80 18.62
N GLY A 1210 -3.33 -51.54 19.90
CA GLY A 1210 -4.30 -51.02 20.86
C GLY A 1210 -4.02 -49.57 21.26
N GLY A 1211 -5.08 -48.79 21.47
CA GLY A 1211 -4.98 -47.39 21.92
C GLY A 1211 -6.34 -46.75 22.14
N ALA A 1212 -6.38 -45.42 22.21
CA ALA A 1212 -7.63 -44.66 22.34
C ALA A 1212 -8.33 -44.49 20.97
N SER A 1213 -9.60 -44.07 20.97
CA SER A 1213 -10.35 -43.85 19.74
C SER A 1213 -9.71 -42.76 18.88
N GLY A 1214 -9.62 -43.00 17.57
CA GLY A 1214 -8.91 -42.14 16.63
C GLY A 1214 -7.71 -42.89 16.08
N ILE A 1215 -7.77 -43.31 14.83
CA ILE A 1215 -6.68 -44.05 14.18
C ILE A 1215 -6.21 -43.28 12.97
N GLY A 1216 -4.90 -43.21 12.75
CA GLY A 1216 -4.35 -42.48 11.63
C GLY A 1216 -2.85 -42.30 11.76
N PHE A 1217 -2.26 -41.70 10.74
CA PHE A 1217 -0.89 -41.19 10.78
C PHE A 1217 -0.83 -39.94 9.93
N GLU A 1218 0.17 -39.11 10.17
CA GLU A 1218 0.55 -38.02 9.28
C GLU A 1218 2.07 -37.88 9.24
N LEU A 1219 2.57 -37.19 8.22
CA LEU A 1219 4.00 -36.93 8.03
C LEU A 1219 4.34 -35.44 8.20
N ASP A 1220 3.31 -34.59 8.22
CA ASP A 1220 3.34 -33.16 8.53
C ASP A 1220 2.63 -32.95 9.88
N SER A 1221 2.64 -31.75 10.48
CA SER A 1221 2.00 -31.55 11.79
C SER A 1221 0.55 -31.04 11.73
N GLY A 1222 -0.35 -31.53 12.58
CA GLY A 1222 -1.68 -30.93 12.77
C GLY A 1222 -2.81 -31.86 13.27
N PHE A 1223 -2.67 -33.17 13.11
CA PHE A 1223 -3.62 -34.19 13.54
C PHE A 1223 -3.10 -35.12 14.64
N GLU A 1224 -1.86 -34.97 15.11
CA GLU A 1224 -1.22 -35.88 16.07
C GLU A 1224 -2.00 -36.00 17.37
N ARG A 1225 -2.71 -34.93 17.75
CA ARG A 1225 -3.56 -34.90 18.95
C ARG A 1225 -4.88 -35.67 18.80
N LEU A 1226 -5.26 -36.05 17.59
CA LEU A 1226 -6.49 -36.79 17.27
C LEU A 1226 -6.25 -38.30 17.12
N PHE A 1227 -4.99 -38.76 17.10
CA PHE A 1227 -4.67 -40.18 17.00
C PHE A 1227 -4.52 -40.79 18.39
N GLY A 1228 -5.43 -41.70 18.73
CA GLY A 1228 -5.27 -42.62 19.84
C GLY A 1228 -4.49 -43.89 19.48
N ILE A 1229 -4.40 -44.23 18.19
CA ILE A 1229 -3.50 -45.26 17.64
C ILE A 1229 -2.79 -44.67 16.42
N ASP A 1230 -1.47 -44.53 16.51
CA ASP A 1230 -0.62 -44.11 15.40
C ASP A 1230 -0.36 -45.30 14.46
N LEU A 1231 -0.70 -45.10 13.18
CA LEU A 1231 -0.52 -46.07 12.12
C LEU A 1231 0.59 -45.64 11.15
N GLN A 1232 1.66 -45.00 11.64
CA GLN A 1232 2.78 -44.55 10.80
C GLN A 1232 3.33 -45.67 9.91
N ASP A 1233 3.33 -46.91 10.41
CA ASP A 1233 3.74 -48.10 9.66
C ASP A 1233 2.93 -48.33 8.39
N MET A 1234 1.69 -47.83 8.29
CA MET A 1234 0.84 -47.87 7.09
C MET A 1234 1.47 -47.09 5.93
N HIS A 1235 2.26 -46.06 6.22
CA HIS A 1235 2.92 -45.25 5.19
C HIS A 1235 3.85 -46.12 4.33
N LYS A 1236 3.55 -46.20 3.02
CA LYS A 1236 4.27 -46.98 2.01
C LYS A 1236 4.20 -48.51 2.17
N THR A 1237 3.43 -49.05 3.12
CA THR A 1237 3.30 -50.50 3.31
C THR A 1237 1.88 -51.04 3.06
N ALA A 1238 0.82 -50.26 3.37
CA ALA A 1238 -0.57 -50.68 3.23
C ALA A 1238 -1.50 -49.52 2.80
N GLY A 1239 -2.46 -49.80 1.91
CA GLY A 1239 -3.45 -48.81 1.45
C GLY A 1239 -4.72 -48.75 2.29
N THR A 1240 -4.88 -49.69 3.23
CA THR A 1240 -6.07 -49.81 4.10
C THR A 1240 -5.66 -50.18 5.52
N ALA A 1241 -6.50 -49.83 6.49
CA ALA A 1241 -6.41 -50.25 7.88
C ALA A 1241 -7.79 -50.68 8.36
N TYR A 1242 -7.85 -51.70 9.20
CA TYR A 1242 -9.09 -52.16 9.86
C TYR A 1242 -9.11 -51.69 11.31
N ALA A 1243 -10.28 -51.29 11.80
CA ALA A 1243 -10.46 -50.79 13.16
C ALA A 1243 -11.63 -51.48 13.84
N ARG A 1244 -11.49 -51.77 15.14
CA ARG A 1244 -12.51 -52.41 15.96
C ARG A 1244 -12.64 -51.71 17.30
N TRP A 1245 -13.88 -51.50 17.73
CA TRP A 1245 -14.23 -51.00 19.05
C TRP A 1245 -15.21 -51.98 19.69
N GLU A 1246 -14.96 -52.30 20.96
CA GLU A 1246 -15.86 -53.15 21.74
C GLU A 1246 -16.57 -52.26 22.76
N PHE A 1247 -17.89 -52.38 22.82
CA PHE A 1247 -18.71 -51.69 23.78
C PHE A 1247 -19.78 -52.66 24.30
N GLU A 1248 -20.10 -52.54 25.57
CA GLU A 1248 -21.18 -53.30 26.20
C GLU A 1248 -22.45 -52.45 26.22
N ILE A 1249 -23.59 -53.08 25.90
CA ILE A 1249 -24.90 -52.49 26.14
C ILE A 1249 -25.35 -53.03 27.50
N ALA A 1250 -25.45 -52.15 28.50
CA ALA A 1250 -25.89 -52.49 29.86
C ALA A 1250 -27.37 -52.89 29.92
#